data_AF-A0A1H3D6Q0-F1
#
_entry.id   AF-A0A1H3D6Q0-F1
#
_cell.length_a   1.000
_cell.length_b   1.000
_cell.length_c   1.000
_cell.angle_alpha   90.00
_cell.angle_beta   90.00
_cell.angle_gamma   90.00
#
_symmetry.space_group_name_H-M   'P 1'
#
loop_
_entity.id
_entity.type
_entity.pdbx_description
1 polymer ?
#
loop_
_entity_poly.entity_id
_entity_poly.type
_entity_poly.pdbx_seq_one_letter_code
_entity_poly.pdbx_strand_id
1 'polypeptide(L)'
;MTTNRAVKVTKRYLNIPIHNDAPLSFIALIQDGVEMKRLELKLAVDKVQSWFTWDADAYIGCELEVKSGNEVLRAEHFVFQSEQSAEERHLYGETVRPQFHYTARKGWIGEPVDFYREQGQWHVRYEHRLYKTSESAFTGHAVSKDLIHWHEAEVDYDTLLAANDEERKTLPSRLVELPVNGDVTQKKWLHLHDDNLYSVGTLEEERFVAESEPAALQHGNHSDGLIYQAEDGRCILVGFSRGLHYPEMPFHQQMLIPAELKLLQTEQGVTVQAEPVAELQNLRIWQRTWSDIALQEGTTFEESLHFRMAPADWPDVRILPAENKPDDITADALDVVLELEMETNSTLEIGLYGVRILLDTGKKTIACQDVVAPIAQAAGGMKLRLLLDRASLDLFACEGAVRMTVAAEPNYSERRIQLSCPSGGIVRVNAVAVYGLRSIWPSPDESRLIQEAVKDNTVVYQSDSYTVYSNRVEDSVYGEPPAYVPDRHTIVSPTRAIEEFVWRKNWANDMNRVIDRGNVWHPKPEISRLPAIFTGHATIDAAYNLAADIFYRCGSAEFARKGEEGMWTAGQFQGPGEGFGVWVRDTAHIAMRSGSILDPEGARESLLFTTKGGLDNGVDGMAMPIVGIWDYYLATGDLTLIKESWQGLKERITKLDGLFDSERGLIPADQATSNDAFPEPECAGFSLATEIYFMEAFRAMSRMGAYMGEPESTLQAWADRGELLLRNIQSQYWNEEAGFYTSGPVGSESYEQGYWESAGQEIAMWPRYGVASEEQRRSMLSRLPEVAMNEFGVNVFPYRPETNHFCNAAWVVWTSGMAAAAGREGRLDLLTTLIAQQVRNSVMNKTFYEVIDYQTGKAWRWPGQLWHAAGFISYFLLGVLGMEYDEQGASFAPAVPEMLRDLKVENLRYRKAVFDIVVHGWGTNFAMHCDGQAIKHIPADLAGKHYLEFWATT
;
A
#
# COMPACT_ATOMS: atom_id res chain seq x y z
N MET A 1 20.61 -29.00 -52.34
CA MET A 1 21.41 -27.76 -52.48
C MET A 1 20.74 -26.71 -51.59
N THR A 2 21.23 -26.56 -50.37
CA THR A 2 20.74 -25.55 -49.42
C THR A 2 21.36 -24.20 -49.78
N THR A 3 20.54 -23.25 -50.22
CA THR A 3 20.96 -21.86 -50.48
C THR A 3 21.14 -21.15 -49.14
N ASN A 4 22.37 -21.09 -48.65
CA ASN A 4 22.76 -20.24 -47.54
C ASN A 4 22.73 -18.78 -47.98
N ARG A 5 22.03 -17.90 -47.24
CA ARG A 5 21.96 -16.47 -47.52
C ARG A 5 22.37 -15.69 -46.28
N ALA A 6 23.25 -14.71 -46.46
CA ALA A 6 23.72 -13.83 -45.40
C ALA A 6 22.62 -12.82 -45.01
N VAL A 7 22.43 -12.62 -43.71
CA VAL A 7 21.54 -11.63 -43.10
C VAL A 7 22.41 -10.52 -42.51
N LYS A 8 22.19 -9.29 -42.98
CA LYS A 8 22.80 -8.12 -42.37
C LYS A 8 22.08 -7.80 -41.06
N VAL A 9 22.78 -7.80 -39.94
CA VAL A 9 22.21 -7.43 -38.65
C VAL A 9 22.10 -5.91 -38.58
N THR A 10 20.89 -5.41 -38.35
CA THR A 10 20.55 -3.98 -38.36
C THR A 10 19.78 -3.54 -37.12
N LYS A 11 19.38 -4.49 -36.29
CA LYS A 11 18.67 -4.29 -35.03
C LYS A 11 19.30 -5.15 -33.96
N ARG A 12 19.11 -4.75 -32.70
CA ARG A 12 19.65 -5.45 -31.55
C ARG A 12 19.22 -6.92 -31.47
N TYR A 13 17.95 -7.23 -31.69
CA TYR A 13 17.42 -8.57 -31.45
C TYR A 13 17.06 -9.33 -32.72
N LEU A 14 17.41 -10.63 -32.75
CA LEU A 14 16.95 -11.61 -33.73
C LEU A 14 15.90 -12.52 -33.08
N ASN A 15 14.65 -12.45 -33.53
CA ASN A 15 13.53 -13.22 -32.96
C ASN A 15 13.17 -14.40 -33.85
N ILE A 16 13.05 -15.57 -33.24
CA ILE A 16 12.82 -16.86 -33.90
C ILE A 16 11.52 -17.47 -33.33
N PRO A 17 10.51 -17.80 -34.16
CA PRO A 17 9.24 -18.32 -33.67
C PRO A 17 9.34 -19.81 -33.33
N ILE A 18 8.71 -20.21 -32.22
CA ILE A 18 8.77 -21.57 -31.65
C ILE A 18 7.38 -22.14 -31.44
N HIS A 19 7.24 -23.46 -31.64
CA HIS A 19 6.05 -24.23 -31.31
C HIS A 19 6.43 -25.61 -30.75
N ASN A 20 5.86 -26.03 -29.62
CA ASN A 20 6.24 -27.28 -28.94
C ASN A 20 5.95 -28.55 -29.75
N ASP A 21 4.99 -28.50 -30.67
CA ASP A 21 4.65 -29.62 -31.56
C ASP A 21 5.43 -29.64 -32.88
N ALA A 22 6.26 -28.62 -33.15
CA ALA A 22 7.10 -28.63 -34.34
C ALA A 22 8.23 -29.69 -34.23
N PRO A 23 8.70 -30.24 -35.35
CA PRO A 23 9.86 -31.13 -35.34
C PRO A 23 11.11 -30.37 -34.84
N LEU A 24 11.93 -31.04 -34.03
CA LEU A 24 13.20 -30.48 -33.57
C LEU A 24 14.10 -30.22 -34.79
N SER A 25 14.67 -29.01 -34.85
CA SER A 25 15.62 -28.60 -35.86
C SER A 25 16.75 -27.79 -35.20
N PHE A 26 17.67 -27.23 -36.00
CA PHE A 26 18.66 -26.29 -35.50
C PHE A 26 18.64 -24.98 -36.28
N ILE A 27 19.06 -23.91 -35.62
CA ILE A 27 19.50 -22.66 -36.25
C ILE A 27 20.95 -22.41 -35.83
N ALA A 28 21.81 -22.09 -36.80
CA ALA A 28 23.19 -21.70 -36.56
C ALA A 28 23.48 -20.33 -37.20
N LEU A 29 24.23 -19.48 -36.50
CA LEU A 29 24.81 -18.27 -37.09
C LEU A 29 26.29 -18.50 -37.37
N ILE A 30 26.69 -18.12 -38.57
CA ILE A 30 28.01 -18.32 -39.11
C ILE A 30 28.55 -16.95 -39.56
N GLN A 31 29.71 -16.55 -39.07
CA GLN A 31 30.42 -15.35 -39.51
C GLN A 31 31.72 -15.78 -40.19
N ASP A 32 31.95 -15.35 -41.44
CA ASP A 32 33.15 -15.67 -42.21
C ASP A 32 33.50 -17.18 -42.26
N GLY A 33 32.47 -18.03 -42.31
CA GLY A 33 32.62 -19.49 -42.34
C GLY A 33 32.85 -20.16 -40.99
N VAL A 34 32.90 -19.40 -39.90
CA VAL A 34 32.98 -19.90 -38.52
C VAL A 34 31.59 -19.91 -37.90
N GLU A 35 31.14 -21.07 -37.43
CA GLU A 35 29.88 -21.20 -36.67
C GLU A 35 30.06 -20.55 -35.30
N MET A 36 29.40 -19.41 -35.11
CA MET A 36 29.48 -18.59 -33.90
C MET A 36 28.57 -19.13 -32.80
N LYS A 37 27.40 -19.66 -33.20
CA LYS A 37 26.39 -20.19 -32.28
C LYS A 37 25.49 -21.17 -33.01
N ARG A 38 25.05 -22.22 -32.30
CA ARG A 38 24.05 -23.19 -32.75
C ARG A 38 23.04 -23.44 -31.65
N LEU A 39 21.77 -23.46 -32.03
CA LEU A 39 20.65 -23.69 -31.13
C LEU A 39 19.75 -24.78 -31.72
N GLU A 40 19.37 -25.75 -30.89
CA GLU A 40 18.34 -26.73 -31.24
C GLU A 40 16.96 -26.21 -30.80
N LEU A 41 16.08 -25.98 -31.78
CA LEU A 41 14.79 -25.32 -31.57
C LEU A 41 13.68 -26.05 -32.34
N LYS A 42 12.47 -26.02 -31.79
CA LYS A 42 11.26 -26.47 -32.47
C LYS A 42 10.60 -25.30 -33.22
N LEU A 43 11.07 -25.07 -34.45
CA LEU A 43 10.71 -23.89 -35.26
C LEU A 43 9.23 -23.89 -35.66
N ALA A 44 8.51 -22.82 -35.33
CA ALA A 44 7.13 -22.63 -35.74
C ALA A 44 7.03 -22.20 -37.21
N VAL A 45 6.09 -22.82 -37.95
CA VAL A 45 5.82 -22.50 -39.36
C VAL A 45 4.52 -21.72 -39.50
N ASP A 46 3.43 -22.26 -38.94
CA ASP A 46 2.08 -21.72 -39.11
C ASP A 46 1.53 -21.08 -37.82
N LYS A 47 1.77 -21.72 -36.66
CA LYS A 47 1.30 -21.26 -35.36
C LYS A 47 2.50 -20.99 -34.46
N VAL A 48 2.66 -19.73 -34.04
CA VAL A 48 3.71 -19.32 -33.11
C VAL A 48 3.18 -19.42 -31.68
N GLN A 49 3.83 -20.22 -30.84
CA GLN A 49 3.49 -20.39 -29.42
C GLN A 49 4.35 -19.50 -28.54
N SER A 50 5.63 -19.39 -28.86
CA SER A 50 6.59 -18.54 -28.16
C SER A 50 7.66 -18.05 -29.12
N TRP A 51 8.53 -17.18 -28.63
CA TRP A 51 9.69 -16.71 -29.38
C TRP A 51 10.96 -17.16 -28.67
N PHE A 52 12.03 -17.36 -29.43
CA PHE A 52 13.39 -17.31 -28.94
C PHE A 52 14.02 -16.03 -29.43
N THR A 53 14.52 -15.21 -28.52
CA THR A 53 15.21 -13.97 -28.87
C THR A 53 16.70 -14.14 -28.66
N TRP A 54 17.49 -13.71 -29.65
CA TRP A 54 18.92 -13.55 -29.50
C TRP A 54 19.29 -12.07 -29.53
N ASP A 55 19.98 -11.58 -28.48
CA ASP A 55 20.71 -10.32 -28.49
C ASP A 55 21.94 -10.39 -29.41
N ALA A 56 21.83 -9.71 -30.54
CA ALA A 56 22.84 -9.57 -31.58
C ALA A 56 23.45 -8.16 -31.62
N ASP A 57 23.40 -7.39 -30.52
CA ASP A 57 23.96 -6.03 -30.42
C ASP A 57 25.41 -5.96 -30.91
N ALA A 58 26.23 -6.92 -30.47
CA ALA A 58 27.64 -7.05 -30.85
C ALA A 58 27.87 -7.28 -32.36
N TYR A 59 26.84 -7.68 -33.10
CA TYR A 59 26.89 -8.00 -34.53
C TYR A 59 26.20 -6.94 -35.39
N ILE A 60 25.67 -5.86 -34.82
CA ILE A 60 25.04 -4.78 -35.60
C ILE A 60 26.02 -4.26 -36.66
N GLY A 61 25.61 -4.31 -37.92
CA GLY A 61 26.41 -3.93 -39.08
C GLY A 61 27.13 -5.09 -39.77
N CYS A 62 27.27 -6.26 -39.14
CA CYS A 62 27.85 -7.47 -39.72
C CYS A 62 26.87 -8.19 -40.67
N GLU A 63 27.41 -8.96 -41.60
CA GLU A 63 26.67 -9.98 -42.36
C GLU A 63 26.91 -11.35 -41.74
N LEU A 64 25.83 -12.00 -41.28
CA LEU A 64 25.86 -13.33 -40.69
C LEU A 64 25.13 -14.32 -41.58
N GLU A 65 25.73 -15.46 -41.88
CA GLU A 65 25.04 -16.58 -42.51
C GLU A 65 24.17 -17.30 -41.48
N VAL A 66 22.86 -17.38 -41.74
CA VAL A 66 21.92 -18.12 -40.88
C VAL A 66 21.59 -19.45 -41.55
N LYS A 67 21.89 -20.56 -40.88
CA LYS A 67 21.63 -21.92 -41.38
C LYS A 67 20.56 -22.61 -40.54
N SER A 68 19.53 -23.15 -41.19
CA SER A 68 18.53 -24.01 -40.54
C SER A 68 18.74 -25.48 -40.91
N GLY A 69 18.45 -26.37 -39.97
CA GLY A 69 18.37 -27.82 -40.18
C GLY A 69 17.10 -28.28 -40.90
N ASN A 70 16.14 -27.40 -41.16
CA ASN A 70 14.88 -27.72 -41.83
C ASN A 70 14.89 -27.17 -43.27
N GLU A 71 14.92 -28.06 -44.27
CA GLU A 71 15.01 -27.69 -45.70
C GLU A 71 13.79 -26.91 -46.23
N VAL A 72 12.65 -26.94 -45.51
CA VAL A 72 11.42 -26.22 -45.87
C VAL A 72 11.42 -24.78 -45.32
N LEU A 73 12.15 -24.51 -44.24
CA LEU A 73 12.13 -23.23 -43.52
C LEU A 73 13.36 -22.38 -43.89
N ARG A 74 13.24 -21.60 -44.96
CA ARG A 74 14.30 -20.65 -45.36
C ARG A 74 14.45 -19.55 -44.31
N ALA A 75 15.68 -19.29 -43.86
CA ALA A 75 16.01 -18.36 -42.78
C ALA A 75 15.44 -16.93 -42.95
N GLU A 76 15.25 -16.49 -44.20
CA GLU A 76 14.65 -15.20 -44.58
C GLU A 76 13.16 -15.03 -44.21
N HIS A 77 12.47 -16.11 -43.81
CA HIS A 77 11.05 -16.07 -43.41
C HIS A 77 10.79 -16.20 -41.90
N PHE A 78 11.81 -16.48 -41.07
CA PHE A 78 11.61 -16.82 -39.65
C PHE A 78 12.50 -16.06 -38.66
N VAL A 79 13.54 -15.34 -39.11
CA VAL A 79 14.32 -14.47 -38.22
C VAL A 79 13.88 -13.03 -38.40
N PHE A 80 13.22 -12.48 -37.38
CA PHE A 80 12.72 -11.10 -37.39
C PHE A 80 13.63 -10.21 -36.55
N GLN A 81 14.15 -9.14 -37.16
CA GLN A 81 15.00 -8.19 -36.45
C GLN A 81 14.17 -7.08 -35.79
N SER A 82 14.44 -6.76 -34.53
CA SER A 82 13.76 -5.68 -33.81
C SER A 82 14.64 -5.04 -32.74
N GLU A 83 14.27 -3.83 -32.30
CA GLU A 83 14.92 -3.16 -31.16
C GLU A 83 14.43 -3.69 -29.80
N GLN A 84 13.41 -4.55 -29.80
CA GLN A 84 12.78 -5.11 -28.61
C GLN A 84 12.71 -6.62 -28.72
N SER A 85 12.96 -7.33 -27.63
CA SER A 85 12.79 -8.78 -27.58
C SER A 85 11.32 -9.16 -27.82
N ALA A 86 11.06 -10.08 -28.76
CA ALA A 86 9.73 -10.62 -28.97
C ALA A 86 9.28 -11.53 -27.82
N GLU A 87 10.23 -12.12 -27.08
CA GLU A 87 9.98 -12.85 -25.84
C GLU A 87 9.34 -11.95 -24.77
N GLU A 88 9.83 -10.72 -24.61
CA GLU A 88 9.42 -9.84 -23.50
C GLU A 88 8.05 -9.18 -23.74
N ARG A 89 7.62 -9.04 -25.00
CA ARG A 89 6.37 -8.32 -25.34
C ARG A 89 5.08 -8.96 -24.82
N HIS A 90 5.10 -10.27 -24.57
CA HIS A 90 3.92 -11.03 -24.15
C HIS A 90 4.17 -11.90 -22.92
N LEU A 91 5.35 -11.79 -22.33
CA LEU A 91 5.74 -12.59 -21.18
C LEU A 91 4.82 -12.31 -20.00
N TYR A 92 4.36 -13.38 -19.36
CA TYR A 92 3.47 -13.36 -18.20
C TYR A 92 2.04 -12.84 -18.42
N GLY A 93 1.71 -12.38 -19.63
CA GLY A 93 0.35 -11.99 -20.03
C GLY A 93 -0.49 -13.14 -20.62
N GLU A 94 -0.01 -14.38 -20.60
CA GLU A 94 -0.65 -15.51 -21.25
C GLU A 94 -1.93 -15.97 -20.50
N THR A 95 -2.92 -16.45 -21.27
CA THR A 95 -4.29 -16.67 -20.79
C THR A 95 -4.41 -17.58 -19.57
N VAL A 96 -3.62 -18.66 -19.51
CA VAL A 96 -3.67 -19.61 -18.38
C VAL A 96 -2.40 -19.57 -17.53
N ARG A 97 -1.60 -18.50 -17.63
CA ARG A 97 -0.46 -18.36 -16.73
C ARG A 97 -0.93 -18.16 -15.29
N PRO A 98 -0.44 -18.97 -14.33
CA PRO A 98 -0.75 -18.80 -12.92
C PRO A 98 -0.46 -17.37 -12.45
N GLN A 99 -1.31 -16.83 -11.59
CA GLN A 99 -1.23 -15.45 -11.10
C GLN A 99 -0.39 -15.33 -9.84
N PHE A 100 -0.24 -16.38 -9.04
CA PHE A 100 0.55 -16.35 -7.82
C PHE A 100 1.48 -17.55 -7.64
N HIS A 101 1.38 -18.56 -8.50
CA HIS A 101 2.39 -19.60 -8.59
C HIS A 101 3.54 -19.20 -9.51
N TYR A 102 4.76 -19.44 -9.04
CA TYR A 102 5.94 -19.27 -9.88
C TYR A 102 5.94 -20.26 -11.04
N THR A 103 6.23 -19.74 -12.24
CA THR A 103 6.47 -20.51 -13.46
C THR A 103 7.68 -19.92 -14.15
N ALA A 104 8.43 -20.75 -14.86
CA ALA A 104 9.53 -20.26 -15.67
C ALA A 104 8.99 -19.39 -16.82
N ARG A 105 9.82 -18.50 -17.36
CA ARG A 105 9.55 -17.68 -18.55
C ARG A 105 9.07 -18.57 -19.69
N LYS A 106 9.80 -19.67 -19.91
CA LYS A 106 9.52 -20.70 -20.92
C LYS A 106 10.03 -22.06 -20.48
N GLY A 107 9.62 -23.11 -21.18
CA GLY A 107 10.11 -24.48 -20.96
C GLY A 107 9.43 -25.18 -19.80
N TRP A 108 9.99 -26.31 -19.40
CA TRP A 108 9.46 -27.21 -18.38
C TRP A 108 10.29 -27.09 -17.11
N ILE A 109 9.61 -26.86 -15.98
CA ILE A 109 10.20 -27.00 -14.64
C ILE A 109 9.94 -28.44 -14.16
N GLY A 110 10.93 -29.06 -13.54
CA GLY A 110 10.87 -30.38 -12.94
C GLY A 110 11.13 -30.38 -11.45
N GLU A 111 11.76 -31.46 -10.99
CA GLU A 111 12.02 -31.69 -9.56
C GLU A 111 12.93 -30.58 -8.96
N PRO A 112 12.70 -30.21 -7.69
CA PRO A 112 13.60 -29.31 -6.99
C PRO A 112 14.97 -29.99 -6.79
N VAL A 113 16.04 -29.26 -7.07
CA VAL A 113 17.43 -29.71 -6.94
C VAL A 113 18.04 -29.21 -5.63
N ASP A 114 17.78 -27.95 -5.27
CA ASP A 114 18.31 -27.33 -4.06
C ASP A 114 17.38 -26.20 -3.58
N PHE A 115 17.34 -25.98 -2.28
CA PHE A 115 16.54 -24.92 -1.66
C PHE A 115 17.20 -24.41 -0.37
N TYR A 116 17.51 -23.13 -0.34
CA TYR A 116 18.22 -22.51 0.79
C TYR A 116 17.96 -21.01 0.88
N ARG A 117 18.35 -20.41 2.00
CA ARG A 117 18.34 -18.96 2.20
C ARG A 117 19.79 -18.45 2.33
N GLU A 118 20.14 -17.42 1.57
CA GLU A 118 21.48 -16.81 1.58
C GLU A 118 21.31 -15.29 1.42
N GLN A 119 22.01 -14.51 2.25
CA GLN A 119 21.98 -13.02 2.19
C GLN A 119 20.56 -12.42 2.19
N GLY A 120 19.65 -13.02 2.97
CA GLY A 120 18.26 -12.57 3.08
C GLY A 120 17.34 -12.97 1.92
N GLN A 121 17.85 -13.66 0.89
CA GLN A 121 17.06 -14.17 -0.24
C GLN A 121 16.90 -15.69 -0.16
N TRP A 122 15.74 -16.16 -0.60
CA TRP A 122 15.44 -17.56 -0.85
C TRP A 122 15.90 -17.94 -2.25
N HIS A 123 16.56 -19.09 -2.36
CA HIS A 123 17.07 -19.63 -3.62
C HIS A 123 16.42 -20.99 -3.84
N VAL A 124 15.83 -21.20 -5.02
CA VAL A 124 15.37 -22.51 -5.47
C VAL A 124 16.06 -22.87 -6.78
N ARG A 125 16.68 -24.04 -6.82
CA ARG A 125 17.23 -24.66 -8.02
C ARG A 125 16.36 -25.82 -8.42
N TYR A 126 16.17 -26.04 -9.71
CA TYR A 126 15.24 -27.05 -10.23
C TYR A 126 15.72 -27.63 -11.56
N GLU A 127 15.25 -28.83 -11.90
CA GLU A 127 15.45 -29.37 -13.24
C GLU A 127 14.71 -28.50 -14.25
N HIS A 128 15.42 -28.00 -15.26
CA HIS A 128 14.85 -27.16 -16.30
C HIS A 128 15.14 -27.74 -17.68
N ARG A 129 14.12 -27.72 -18.54
CA ARG A 129 14.18 -28.19 -19.93
C ARG A 129 13.57 -27.14 -20.83
N LEU A 130 14.25 -26.76 -21.91
CA LEU A 130 13.69 -25.79 -22.87
C LEU A 130 12.39 -26.29 -23.53
N TYR A 131 12.25 -27.62 -23.67
CA TYR A 131 11.08 -28.26 -24.26
C TYR A 131 10.72 -29.52 -23.48
N LYS A 132 9.44 -29.90 -23.45
CA LYS A 132 8.96 -31.15 -22.82
C LYS A 132 9.69 -32.42 -23.30
N THR A 133 10.23 -32.38 -24.52
CA THR A 133 10.91 -33.51 -25.17
C THR A 133 12.42 -33.26 -25.37
N SER A 134 13.01 -32.24 -24.73
CA SER A 134 14.46 -32.03 -24.86
C SER A 134 15.23 -33.15 -24.17
N GLU A 135 16.23 -33.69 -24.86
CA GLU A 135 17.17 -34.68 -24.31
C GLU A 135 18.15 -34.06 -23.31
N SER A 136 18.33 -32.73 -23.37
CA SER A 136 19.15 -31.97 -22.44
C SER A 136 18.27 -31.34 -21.35
N ALA A 137 18.57 -31.67 -20.09
CA ALA A 137 18.10 -30.96 -18.91
C ALA A 137 19.28 -30.19 -18.31
N PHE A 138 18.99 -29.06 -17.69
CA PHE A 138 19.96 -28.23 -16.97
C PHE A 138 19.35 -27.74 -15.66
N THR A 139 20.15 -27.09 -14.82
CA THR A 139 19.65 -26.53 -13.56
C THR A 139 19.14 -25.10 -13.77
N GLY A 140 17.84 -24.89 -13.62
CA GLY A 140 17.26 -23.57 -13.48
C GLY A 140 17.46 -23.03 -12.06
N HIS A 141 17.43 -21.71 -11.90
CA HIS A 141 17.60 -21.04 -10.62
C HIS A 141 16.68 -19.82 -10.54
N ALA A 142 15.89 -19.74 -9.47
CA ALA A 142 15.10 -18.56 -9.12
C ALA A 142 15.40 -18.09 -7.70
N VAL A 143 15.27 -16.79 -7.49
CA VAL A 143 15.45 -16.13 -6.19
C VAL A 143 14.20 -15.36 -5.79
N SER A 144 13.93 -15.28 -4.49
CA SER A 144 12.80 -14.52 -3.93
C SER A 144 13.16 -13.93 -2.59
N LYS A 145 12.62 -12.74 -2.27
CA LYS A 145 12.72 -12.16 -0.93
C LYS A 145 11.58 -12.60 -0.01
N ASP A 146 10.45 -13.02 -0.57
CA ASP A 146 9.19 -13.23 0.16
C ASP A 146 8.51 -14.58 -0.13
N LEU A 147 9.22 -15.51 -0.80
CA LEU A 147 8.72 -16.83 -1.21
C LEU A 147 7.53 -16.81 -2.20
N ILE A 148 7.12 -15.63 -2.68
CA ILE A 148 5.97 -15.46 -3.59
C ILE A 148 6.41 -14.83 -4.91
N HIS A 149 7.14 -13.73 -4.85
CA HIS A 149 7.70 -13.05 -6.02
C HIS A 149 9.06 -13.66 -6.33
N TRP A 150 9.07 -14.58 -7.30
CA TRP A 150 10.27 -15.28 -7.74
C TRP A 150 10.81 -14.69 -9.03
N HIS A 151 12.10 -14.38 -9.04
CA HIS A 151 12.82 -13.90 -10.21
C HIS A 151 13.80 -14.98 -10.67
N GLU A 152 13.71 -15.36 -11.95
CA GLU A 152 14.75 -16.16 -12.57
C GLU A 152 16.09 -15.43 -12.52
N ALA A 153 17.10 -16.07 -11.94
CA ALA A 153 18.47 -15.60 -12.05
C ALA A 153 18.88 -15.61 -13.52
N GLU A 154 19.74 -14.68 -13.97
CA GLU A 154 20.18 -14.63 -15.37
C GLU A 154 20.80 -15.98 -15.77
N VAL A 155 20.10 -16.69 -16.65
CA VAL A 155 20.57 -17.94 -17.22
C VAL A 155 21.34 -17.58 -18.49
N ASP A 156 22.67 -17.63 -18.42
CA ASP A 156 23.48 -17.66 -19.63
C ASP A 156 23.31 -19.03 -20.31
N TYR A 157 22.38 -19.08 -21.27
CA TYR A 157 22.09 -20.28 -22.04
C TYR A 157 23.31 -20.82 -22.82
N ASP A 158 24.37 -20.03 -23.02
CA ASP A 158 25.59 -20.45 -23.72
C ASP A 158 26.57 -21.20 -22.81
N THR A 159 26.51 -20.99 -21.49
CA THR A 159 27.40 -21.67 -20.51
C THR A 159 26.84 -23.00 -19.97
N LEU A 160 25.53 -23.24 -20.15
CA LEU A 160 24.83 -24.42 -19.62
C LEU A 160 25.24 -25.76 -20.24
N LEU A 161 25.87 -25.77 -21.42
CA LEU A 161 26.41 -27.01 -22.00
C LEU A 161 27.80 -27.39 -21.46
N ALA A 162 28.47 -26.48 -20.72
CA ALA A 162 29.84 -26.65 -20.27
C ALA A 162 29.99 -26.89 -18.75
N ALA A 163 29.01 -26.49 -17.94
CA ALA A 163 29.10 -26.55 -16.49
C ALA A 163 28.21 -27.67 -15.92
N ASN A 164 28.72 -28.90 -15.90
CA ASN A 164 28.04 -30.04 -15.26
C ASN A 164 28.77 -30.60 -14.03
N ASP A 165 29.83 -29.95 -13.51
CA ASP A 165 30.73 -30.62 -12.55
C ASP A 165 31.27 -29.80 -11.35
N GLU A 166 30.78 -28.59 -11.05
CA GLU A 166 31.25 -27.87 -9.85
C GLU A 166 30.24 -27.82 -8.69
N GLU A 167 30.65 -28.50 -7.61
CA GLU A 167 30.18 -28.45 -6.21
C GLU A 167 28.66 -28.41 -5.98
N ARG A 168 28.06 -29.61 -5.93
CA ARG A 168 26.90 -29.86 -5.08
C ARG A 168 27.29 -29.54 -3.63
N LYS A 169 27.00 -28.31 -3.16
CA LYS A 169 26.82 -28.04 -1.73
C LYS A 169 25.90 -29.14 -1.20
N THR A 170 26.28 -29.76 -0.09
CA THR A 170 25.55 -30.87 0.56
C THR A 170 24.05 -30.59 0.55
N LEU A 171 23.27 -31.48 -0.10
CA LEU A 171 21.81 -31.40 -0.18
C LEU A 171 21.23 -31.05 1.19
N PRO A 172 20.23 -30.14 1.29
CA PRO A 172 19.56 -29.88 2.56
C PRO A 172 19.01 -31.20 3.12
N SER A 173 19.27 -31.43 4.40
CA SER A 173 18.81 -32.64 5.07
C SER A 173 17.29 -32.68 4.99
N ARG A 174 16.74 -33.75 4.40
CA ARG A 174 15.31 -34.09 4.52
C ARG A 174 14.89 -34.41 5.97
N LEU A 175 15.77 -34.15 6.93
CA LEU A 175 15.65 -34.39 8.35
C LEU A 175 15.91 -33.07 9.07
N VAL A 176 14.92 -32.55 9.81
CA VAL A 176 14.98 -31.27 10.54
C VAL A 176 14.42 -31.44 11.95
N GLU A 177 14.92 -30.66 12.92
CA GLU A 177 14.41 -30.66 14.28
C GLU A 177 13.48 -29.46 14.51
N LEU A 178 12.25 -29.72 14.94
CA LEU A 178 11.22 -28.70 15.12
C LEU A 178 10.59 -28.75 16.52
N PRO A 179 10.17 -27.59 17.07
CA PRO A 179 9.42 -27.55 18.31
C PRO A 179 7.99 -28.08 18.13
N VAL A 180 7.48 -28.80 19.12
CA VAL A 180 6.09 -29.27 19.18
C VAL A 180 5.22 -28.19 19.81
N ASN A 181 4.13 -27.80 19.16
CA ASN A 181 3.25 -26.69 19.55
C ASN A 181 4.01 -25.36 19.75
N GLY A 182 5.15 -25.17 19.06
CA GLY A 182 6.01 -23.99 19.23
C GLY A 182 6.81 -23.96 20.53
N ASP A 183 6.74 -24.98 21.39
CA ASP A 183 7.55 -25.07 22.61
C ASP A 183 8.97 -25.49 22.28
N VAL A 184 9.91 -24.55 22.36
CA VAL A 184 11.34 -24.77 22.08
C VAL A 184 12.01 -25.78 23.02
N THR A 185 11.39 -26.11 24.15
CA THR A 185 11.88 -27.13 25.09
C THR A 185 11.43 -28.55 24.74
N GLN A 186 10.40 -28.68 23.89
CA GLN A 186 9.85 -29.94 23.42
C GLN A 186 10.07 -30.06 21.91
N LYS A 187 11.10 -30.80 21.51
CA LYS A 187 11.46 -30.94 20.11
C LYS A 187 11.34 -32.37 19.61
N LYS A 188 11.03 -32.50 18.32
CA LYS A 188 11.02 -33.77 17.60
C LYS A 188 11.69 -33.59 16.24
N TRP A 189 12.17 -34.69 15.70
CA TRP A 189 12.74 -34.75 14.36
C TRP A 189 11.64 -35.06 13.35
N LEU A 190 11.57 -34.27 12.29
CA LEU A 190 10.76 -34.48 11.10
C LEU A 190 11.65 -35.03 9.99
N HIS A 191 11.31 -36.19 9.45
CA HIS A 191 11.92 -36.77 8.26
C HIS A 191 10.91 -36.72 7.10
N LEU A 192 11.22 -35.98 6.04
CA LEU A 192 10.49 -35.97 4.77
C LEU A 192 11.06 -37.07 3.86
N HIS A 193 10.25 -38.04 3.48
CA HIS A 193 10.60 -39.11 2.56
C HIS A 193 10.28 -38.71 1.11
N ASP A 194 10.59 -39.59 0.16
CA ASP A 194 10.13 -39.46 -1.23
C ASP A 194 8.60 -39.41 -1.31
N ASP A 195 8.06 -38.85 -2.39
CA ASP A 195 6.62 -38.66 -2.64
C ASP A 195 5.90 -37.83 -1.55
N ASN A 196 6.63 -37.00 -0.79
CA ASN A 196 6.13 -36.17 0.31
C ASN A 196 5.42 -36.95 1.43
N LEU A 197 5.86 -38.18 1.70
CA LEU A 197 5.54 -38.85 2.95
C LEU A 197 6.40 -38.27 4.09
N TYR A 198 5.93 -38.29 5.33
CA TYR A 198 6.70 -37.82 6.47
C TYR A 198 6.62 -38.77 7.67
N SER A 199 7.67 -38.76 8.49
CA SER A 199 7.68 -39.39 9.81
C SER A 199 8.16 -38.39 10.86
N VAL A 200 7.60 -38.48 12.06
CA VAL A 200 8.08 -37.75 13.24
C VAL A 200 8.73 -38.73 14.21
N GLY A 201 9.81 -38.33 14.86
CA GLY A 201 10.54 -39.21 15.78
C GLY A 201 11.68 -38.56 16.53
N THR A 202 12.63 -39.40 16.97
CA THR A 202 13.85 -38.99 17.68
C THR A 202 15.10 -39.34 16.87
N LEU A 203 16.19 -38.63 17.13
CA LEU A 203 17.51 -38.95 16.59
C LEU A 203 18.37 -39.56 17.71
N GLU A 204 18.67 -40.85 17.59
CA GLU A 204 19.47 -41.62 18.56
C GLU A 204 20.76 -42.09 17.90
N GLU A 205 21.93 -41.68 18.39
CA GLU A 205 23.24 -42.09 17.83
C GLU A 205 23.33 -41.92 16.30
N GLU A 206 22.86 -40.78 15.79
CA GLU A 206 22.78 -40.44 14.35
C GLU A 206 21.75 -41.26 13.54
N ARG A 207 20.93 -42.09 14.18
CA ARG A 207 19.86 -42.86 13.56
C ARG A 207 18.49 -42.28 13.90
N PHE A 208 17.70 -41.97 12.86
CA PHE A 208 16.31 -41.58 13.03
C PHE A 208 15.45 -42.78 13.43
N VAL A 209 14.68 -42.63 14.51
CA VAL A 209 13.72 -43.61 15.02
C VAL A 209 12.33 -43.00 14.91
N ALA A 210 11.53 -43.49 13.95
CA ALA A 210 10.16 -43.04 13.74
C ALA A 210 9.24 -43.51 14.88
N GLU A 211 8.34 -42.62 15.32
CA GLU A 211 7.34 -42.93 16.36
C GLU A 211 6.03 -43.46 15.78
N SER A 212 5.82 -43.30 14.48
CA SER A 212 4.65 -43.78 13.73
C SER A 212 5.01 -44.17 12.30
N GLU A 213 4.10 -44.87 11.64
CA GLU A 213 4.19 -45.14 10.20
C GLU A 213 4.20 -43.81 9.41
N PRO A 214 4.88 -43.76 8.25
CA PRO A 214 4.89 -42.57 7.40
C PRO A 214 3.47 -42.14 6.98
N ALA A 215 3.19 -40.85 7.07
CA ALA A 215 1.92 -40.24 6.66
C ALA A 215 2.13 -39.34 5.43
N ALA A 216 1.10 -39.19 4.59
CA ALA A 216 1.16 -38.29 3.45
C ALA A 216 1.00 -36.84 3.90
N LEU A 217 1.92 -35.97 3.49
CA LEU A 217 1.83 -34.53 3.71
C LEU A 217 1.09 -33.82 2.56
N GLN A 218 1.31 -34.30 1.33
CA GLN A 218 0.82 -33.71 0.09
C GLN A 218 0.03 -34.75 -0.70
N HIS A 219 -1.07 -34.31 -1.33
CA HIS A 219 -1.88 -35.10 -2.24
C HIS A 219 -2.03 -34.43 -3.61
N GLY A 220 -2.33 -35.22 -4.64
CA GLY A 220 -2.62 -34.74 -5.99
C GLY A 220 -1.39 -34.52 -6.86
N ASN A 221 -1.35 -33.40 -7.59
CA ASN A 221 -0.31 -33.09 -8.56
C ASN A 221 0.93 -32.48 -7.90
N HIS A 222 1.90 -33.31 -7.50
CA HIS A 222 3.14 -32.85 -6.87
C HIS A 222 4.36 -33.66 -7.31
N SER A 223 5.51 -33.00 -7.25
CA SER A 223 6.86 -33.55 -7.33
C SER A 223 7.34 -33.96 -5.93
N ASP A 224 8.58 -34.42 -5.80
CA ASP A 224 9.25 -34.48 -4.49
C ASP A 224 9.46 -33.06 -3.95
N GLY A 225 9.40 -32.90 -2.63
CA GLY A 225 9.65 -31.63 -1.96
C GLY A 225 11.05 -31.52 -1.36
N LEU A 226 11.47 -30.28 -1.11
CA LEU A 226 12.62 -29.95 -0.27
C LEU A 226 12.17 -29.12 0.92
N ILE A 227 12.82 -29.35 2.06
CA ILE A 227 12.62 -28.57 3.28
C ILE A 227 13.89 -27.80 3.63
N TYR A 228 13.70 -26.60 4.15
CA TYR A 228 14.78 -25.79 4.68
C TYR A 228 14.35 -25.12 5.97
N GLN A 229 15.13 -25.31 7.03
CA GLN A 229 14.97 -24.60 8.28
C GLN A 229 15.83 -23.33 8.23
N ALA A 230 15.18 -22.18 8.14
CA ALA A 230 15.83 -20.89 8.10
C ALA A 230 16.31 -20.44 9.49
N GLU A 231 17.24 -19.49 9.50
CA GLU A 231 17.84 -18.92 10.71
C GLU A 231 16.82 -18.22 11.62
N ASP A 232 15.69 -17.77 11.06
CA ASP A 232 14.55 -17.21 11.80
C ASP A 232 13.65 -18.28 12.46
N GLY A 233 14.01 -19.56 12.32
CA GLY A 233 13.30 -20.70 12.90
C GLY A 233 12.17 -21.25 12.03
N ARG A 234 11.83 -20.61 10.91
CA ARG A 234 10.80 -21.11 9.98
C ARG A 234 11.32 -22.35 9.25
N CYS A 235 10.47 -23.38 9.13
CA CYS A 235 10.75 -24.53 8.28
C CYS A 235 9.86 -24.45 7.05
N ILE A 236 10.45 -24.26 5.88
CA ILE A 236 9.72 -24.04 4.63
C ILE A 236 9.84 -25.28 3.74
N LEU A 237 8.69 -25.77 3.27
CA LEU A 237 8.55 -26.79 2.24
C LEU A 237 8.34 -26.13 0.88
N VAL A 238 9.14 -26.51 -0.10
CA VAL A 238 8.94 -26.17 -1.51
C VAL A 238 8.85 -27.44 -2.35
N GLY A 239 8.14 -27.35 -3.47
CA GLY A 239 8.02 -28.42 -4.45
C GLY A 239 7.42 -27.87 -5.74
N PHE A 240 7.36 -28.71 -6.77
CA PHE A 240 6.78 -28.39 -8.07
C PHE A 240 5.58 -29.28 -8.37
N SER A 241 4.78 -28.90 -9.35
CA SER A 241 3.60 -29.66 -9.74
C SER A 241 3.96 -30.73 -10.76
N ARG A 242 3.56 -31.97 -10.51
CA ARG A 242 3.73 -33.05 -11.50
C ARG A 242 2.40 -33.36 -12.17
N GLY A 243 2.40 -33.33 -13.50
CA GLY A 243 1.23 -33.70 -14.31
C GLY A 243 0.22 -32.59 -14.58
N LEU A 244 0.45 -31.36 -14.12
CA LEU A 244 -0.31 -30.19 -14.60
C LEU A 244 0.01 -29.93 -16.07
N HIS A 245 -1.02 -29.69 -16.88
CA HIS A 245 -0.88 -29.43 -18.30
C HIS A 245 -1.44 -28.05 -18.65
N TYR A 246 -0.63 -27.24 -19.33
CA TYR A 246 -0.98 -25.90 -19.80
C TYR A 246 -0.94 -25.91 -21.34
N PRO A 247 -2.06 -26.23 -21.99
CA PRO A 247 -2.10 -26.28 -23.45
C PRO A 247 -1.68 -24.93 -24.04
N GLU A 248 -0.85 -24.97 -25.08
CA GLU A 248 -0.46 -23.80 -25.86
C GLU A 248 0.31 -22.70 -25.09
N MET A 249 0.77 -22.98 -23.86
CA MET A 249 1.59 -22.04 -23.09
C MET A 249 3.09 -22.20 -23.34
N PRO A 250 3.89 -21.12 -23.20
CA PRO A 250 5.34 -21.18 -23.38
C PRO A 250 6.05 -21.92 -22.24
N PHE A 251 5.37 -22.14 -21.11
CA PHE A 251 5.88 -22.83 -19.92
C PHE A 251 5.10 -24.14 -19.65
N HIS A 252 5.67 -25.02 -18.83
CA HIS A 252 5.03 -26.25 -18.34
C HIS A 252 5.34 -26.45 -16.86
N GLN A 253 4.36 -26.96 -16.11
CA GLN A 253 4.38 -27.10 -14.65
C GLN A 253 4.48 -25.75 -13.94
N GLN A 254 4.36 -25.78 -12.61
CA GLN A 254 4.48 -24.60 -11.76
C GLN A 254 5.09 -25.03 -10.42
N MET A 255 5.64 -24.07 -9.68
CA MET A 255 5.95 -24.28 -8.27
C MET A 255 4.65 -24.47 -7.49
N LEU A 256 4.63 -25.39 -6.52
CA LEU A 256 3.56 -25.46 -5.53
C LEU A 256 3.72 -24.31 -4.54
N ILE A 257 2.63 -23.85 -3.93
CA ILE A 257 2.72 -22.79 -2.91
C ILE A 257 3.66 -23.20 -1.78
N PRO A 258 4.74 -22.43 -1.51
CA PRO A 258 5.59 -22.70 -0.37
C PRO A 258 4.77 -22.77 0.91
N ALA A 259 5.09 -23.74 1.75
CA ALA A 259 4.35 -24.00 2.99
C ALA A 259 5.28 -23.96 4.20
N GLU A 260 4.82 -23.33 5.27
CA GLU A 260 5.50 -23.38 6.56
C GLU A 260 5.08 -24.63 7.33
N LEU A 261 6.07 -25.42 7.77
CA LEU A 261 5.87 -26.65 8.50
C LEU A 261 5.97 -26.42 10.02
N LYS A 262 4.97 -26.93 10.75
CA LYS A 262 4.92 -26.92 12.22
C LYS A 262 4.60 -28.31 12.74
N LEU A 263 5.10 -28.65 13.93
CA LEU A 263 4.71 -29.88 14.62
C LEU A 263 3.63 -29.57 15.65
N LEU A 264 2.54 -30.33 15.62
CA LEU A 264 1.46 -30.23 16.60
C LEU A 264 1.23 -31.54 17.34
N GLN A 265 0.99 -31.43 18.65
CA GLN A 265 0.49 -32.52 19.45
C GLN A 265 -1.01 -32.70 19.21
N THR A 266 -1.40 -33.89 18.77
CA THR A 266 -2.81 -34.30 18.59
C THR A 266 -3.14 -35.50 19.48
N GLU A 267 -4.41 -35.91 19.50
CA GLU A 267 -4.84 -37.16 20.14
C GLU A 267 -4.19 -38.40 19.53
N GLN A 268 -3.75 -38.32 18.27
CA GLN A 268 -3.13 -39.42 17.51
C GLN A 268 -1.59 -39.41 17.61
N GLY A 269 -1.01 -38.47 18.37
CA GLY A 269 0.42 -38.25 18.46
C GLY A 269 0.86 -36.92 17.84
N VAL A 270 2.17 -36.75 17.66
CA VAL A 270 2.73 -35.55 17.02
C VAL A 270 2.57 -35.65 15.50
N THR A 271 2.00 -34.62 14.88
CA THR A 271 1.72 -34.56 13.43
C THR A 271 2.31 -33.29 12.83
N VAL A 272 2.42 -33.24 11.49
CA VAL A 272 2.88 -32.06 10.76
C VAL A 272 1.66 -31.27 10.28
N GLN A 273 1.72 -29.96 10.46
CA GLN A 273 0.88 -29.01 9.73
C GLN A 273 1.72 -28.28 8.69
N ALA A 274 1.15 -28.10 7.50
CA ALA A 274 1.72 -27.30 6.42
C ALA A 274 0.72 -26.22 6.01
N GLU A 275 0.99 -24.97 6.38
CA GLU A 275 0.16 -23.83 5.96
C GLU A 275 0.86 -23.01 4.87
N PRO A 276 0.13 -22.36 3.94
CA PRO A 276 0.74 -21.43 2.99
C PRO A 276 1.53 -20.35 3.73
N VAL A 277 2.69 -19.98 3.18
CA VAL A 277 3.49 -18.87 3.68
C VAL A 277 2.66 -17.59 3.85
N ALA A 278 2.92 -16.85 4.92
CA ALA A 278 2.10 -15.69 5.31
C ALA A 278 2.16 -14.55 4.29
N GLU A 279 3.25 -14.46 3.54
CA GLU A 279 3.52 -13.48 2.49
C GLU A 279 2.45 -13.51 1.37
N LEU A 280 1.77 -14.63 1.15
CA LEU A 280 0.65 -14.75 0.21
C LEU A 280 -0.47 -13.75 0.51
N GLN A 281 -0.65 -13.36 1.79
CA GLN A 281 -1.67 -12.40 2.19
C GLN A 281 -1.45 -11.01 1.57
N ASN A 282 -0.22 -10.67 1.17
CA ASN A 282 0.10 -9.39 0.52
C ASN A 282 -0.47 -9.29 -0.91
N LEU A 283 -1.00 -10.38 -1.47
CA LEU A 283 -1.67 -10.37 -2.76
C LEU A 283 -3.17 -10.06 -2.67
N ARG A 284 -3.75 -10.03 -1.48
CA ARG A 284 -5.20 -9.78 -1.27
C ARG A 284 -5.54 -8.33 -1.60
N ILE A 285 -6.52 -8.12 -2.49
CA ILE A 285 -6.92 -6.78 -2.97
C ILE A 285 -8.35 -6.39 -2.60
N TRP A 286 -9.23 -7.36 -2.34
CA TRP A 286 -10.58 -7.11 -1.84
C TRP A 286 -11.07 -8.31 -1.04
N GLN A 287 -12.08 -8.11 -0.18
CA GLN A 287 -12.66 -9.16 0.67
C GLN A 287 -14.20 -9.11 0.68
N ARG A 288 -14.82 -10.28 0.45
CA ARG A 288 -16.22 -10.55 0.79
C ARG A 288 -16.29 -11.53 1.96
N THR A 289 -17.19 -11.27 2.90
CA THR A 289 -17.37 -12.09 4.11
C THR A 289 -18.84 -12.38 4.36
N TRP A 290 -19.13 -13.61 4.78
CA TRP A 290 -20.44 -14.06 5.23
C TRP A 290 -20.26 -14.95 6.46
N SER A 291 -21.20 -14.88 7.40
CA SER A 291 -21.18 -15.65 8.65
C SER A 291 -22.51 -16.33 8.90
N ASP A 292 -22.52 -17.29 9.82
CA ASP A 292 -23.73 -17.92 10.36
C ASP A 292 -24.62 -18.60 9.30
N ILE A 293 -24.01 -19.18 8.27
CA ILE A 293 -24.74 -19.89 7.21
C ILE A 293 -25.06 -21.30 7.72
N ALA A 294 -26.35 -21.63 7.80
CA ALA A 294 -26.81 -22.96 8.16
C ALA A 294 -27.34 -23.70 6.92
N LEU A 295 -26.70 -24.81 6.59
CA LEU A 295 -27.09 -25.69 5.48
C LEU A 295 -27.67 -26.99 6.04
N GLN A 296 -28.78 -27.41 5.45
CA GLN A 296 -29.41 -28.73 5.62
C GLN A 296 -29.37 -29.49 4.30
N GLU A 297 -29.68 -30.79 4.34
CA GLU A 297 -29.76 -31.62 3.14
C GLU A 297 -30.61 -30.95 2.04
N GLY A 298 -30.03 -30.83 0.85
CA GLY A 298 -30.65 -30.22 -0.33
C GLY A 298 -30.64 -28.69 -0.37
N THR A 299 -30.03 -28.02 0.61
CA THR A 299 -29.90 -26.54 0.61
C THR A 299 -28.57 -26.08 0.02
N THR A 300 -28.60 -24.87 -0.55
CA THR A 300 -27.45 -24.22 -1.18
C THR A 300 -27.40 -22.75 -0.78
N PHE A 301 -26.22 -22.30 -0.39
CA PHE A 301 -25.85 -20.89 -0.33
C PHE A 301 -25.02 -20.56 -1.57
N GLU A 302 -25.32 -19.43 -2.23
CA GLU A 302 -24.54 -18.99 -3.39
C GLU A 302 -24.42 -17.47 -3.46
N GLU A 303 -23.25 -16.99 -3.87
CA GLU A 303 -22.97 -15.57 -3.99
C GLU A 303 -22.04 -15.28 -5.18
N SER A 304 -22.30 -14.18 -5.88
CA SER A 304 -21.43 -13.70 -6.97
C SER A 304 -20.15 -13.07 -6.43
N LEU A 305 -19.04 -13.35 -7.09
CA LEU A 305 -17.71 -12.75 -6.91
C LEU A 305 -17.30 -11.89 -8.11
N HIS A 306 -18.27 -11.58 -8.97
CA HIS A 306 -18.20 -10.54 -9.98
C HIS A 306 -19.38 -9.60 -9.73
N PHE A 307 -19.09 -8.43 -9.18
CA PHE A 307 -20.11 -7.50 -8.68
C PHE A 307 -19.64 -6.06 -8.83
N ARG A 308 -20.56 -5.14 -8.63
CA ARG A 308 -20.26 -3.71 -8.49
C ARG A 308 -20.83 -3.21 -7.18
N MET A 309 -20.40 -2.03 -6.77
CA MET A 309 -21.00 -1.32 -5.66
C MET A 309 -21.80 -0.11 -6.13
N ALA A 310 -22.66 0.37 -5.25
CA ALA A 310 -23.37 1.64 -5.37
C ALA A 310 -23.66 2.16 -3.96
N PRO A 311 -23.99 3.44 -3.80
CA PRO A 311 -24.20 4.02 -2.50
C PRO A 311 -25.54 3.52 -1.95
N ALA A 312 -25.62 3.41 -0.64
CA ALA A 312 -26.85 3.19 0.12
C ALA A 312 -27.12 4.41 1.02
N ASP A 313 -27.96 4.22 2.04
CA ASP A 313 -28.10 5.24 3.09
C ASP A 313 -26.75 5.41 3.78
N TRP A 314 -26.22 6.64 3.73
CA TRP A 314 -24.90 6.93 4.28
C TRP A 314 -24.79 6.42 5.73
N PRO A 315 -23.75 5.63 6.07
CA PRO A 315 -22.52 5.40 5.31
C PRO A 315 -22.46 4.04 4.53
N ASP A 316 -23.59 3.36 4.38
CA ASP A 316 -23.66 2.01 3.80
C ASP A 316 -23.48 1.96 2.27
N VAL A 317 -23.20 0.77 1.76
CA VAL A 317 -23.13 0.46 0.32
C VAL A 317 -24.07 -0.69 -0.05
N ARG A 318 -24.49 -0.71 -1.32
CA ARG A 318 -25.21 -1.83 -1.93
C ARG A 318 -24.27 -2.60 -2.84
N ILE A 319 -24.31 -3.93 -2.74
CA ILE A 319 -23.73 -4.81 -3.74
C ILE A 319 -24.76 -5.02 -4.85
N LEU A 320 -24.32 -4.81 -6.09
CA LEU A 320 -25.15 -4.95 -7.27
C LEU A 320 -24.51 -5.95 -8.25
N PRO A 321 -25.31 -6.58 -9.13
CA PRO A 321 -24.77 -7.40 -10.21
C PRO A 321 -23.81 -6.62 -11.09
N ALA A 322 -22.73 -7.28 -11.52
CA ALA A 322 -21.78 -6.74 -12.49
C ALA A 322 -22.46 -6.37 -13.82
N GLU A 323 -21.91 -5.38 -14.52
CA GLU A 323 -22.40 -4.93 -15.83
C GLU A 323 -21.41 -5.21 -16.98
N ASN A 324 -20.34 -5.97 -16.69
CA ASN A 324 -19.17 -6.21 -17.53
C ASN A 324 -18.47 -4.91 -17.94
N LYS A 325 -18.28 -4.02 -16.94
CA LYS A 325 -17.57 -2.75 -17.09
C LYS A 325 -16.18 -2.83 -16.45
N PRO A 326 -15.23 -1.98 -16.86
CA PRO A 326 -13.89 -1.93 -16.25
C PRO A 326 -13.90 -1.71 -14.74
N ASP A 327 -14.93 -1.06 -14.20
CA ASP A 327 -15.07 -0.76 -12.78
C ASP A 327 -15.70 -1.89 -11.96
N ASP A 328 -16.10 -3.00 -12.59
CA ASP A 328 -16.61 -4.17 -11.88
C ASP A 328 -15.50 -4.78 -11.02
N ILE A 329 -15.88 -5.25 -9.84
CA ILE A 329 -14.99 -5.84 -8.86
C ILE A 329 -14.97 -7.35 -9.08
N THR A 330 -13.79 -7.87 -9.39
CA THR A 330 -13.54 -9.31 -9.55
C THR A 330 -12.05 -9.62 -9.42
N ALA A 331 -11.69 -10.90 -9.43
CA ALA A 331 -10.32 -11.39 -9.52
C ALA A 331 -10.29 -12.73 -10.25
N ASP A 332 -9.20 -13.05 -10.94
CA ASP A 332 -9.00 -14.35 -11.58
C ASP A 332 -8.51 -15.42 -10.60
N ALA A 333 -7.86 -14.98 -9.53
CA ALA A 333 -7.30 -15.81 -8.48
C ALA A 333 -7.94 -15.45 -7.13
N LEU A 334 -8.13 -16.46 -6.28
CA LEU A 334 -8.84 -16.31 -5.00
C LEU A 334 -8.10 -17.00 -3.86
N ASP A 335 -8.20 -16.42 -2.66
CA ASP A 335 -7.90 -17.08 -1.38
C ASP A 335 -9.21 -17.15 -0.59
N VAL A 336 -9.68 -18.36 -0.29
CA VAL A 336 -10.94 -18.60 0.42
C VAL A 336 -10.64 -19.28 1.74
N VAL A 337 -11.10 -18.70 2.84
CA VAL A 337 -11.01 -19.29 4.18
C VAL A 337 -12.42 -19.62 4.67
N LEU A 338 -12.66 -20.88 5.01
CA LEU A 338 -13.92 -21.35 5.58
C LEU A 338 -13.69 -21.91 6.97
N GLU A 339 -14.52 -21.48 7.91
CA GLU A 339 -14.63 -22.02 9.27
C GLU A 339 -16.02 -22.63 9.41
N LEU A 340 -16.09 -23.92 9.70
CA LEU A 340 -17.33 -24.67 9.66
C LEU A 340 -17.41 -25.74 10.75
N GLU A 341 -18.63 -26.17 11.05
CA GLU A 341 -18.97 -27.28 11.94
C GLU A 341 -19.86 -28.26 11.20
N MET A 342 -19.52 -29.55 11.24
CA MET A 342 -20.29 -30.60 10.58
C MET A 342 -20.63 -31.74 11.54
N GLU A 343 -21.83 -32.28 11.36
CA GLU A 343 -22.22 -33.54 11.98
C GLU A 343 -21.54 -34.76 11.31
N THR A 344 -21.63 -35.92 11.96
CA THR A 344 -21.16 -37.18 11.40
C THR A 344 -22.03 -37.60 10.21
N ASN A 345 -21.42 -38.23 9.20
CA ASN A 345 -22.09 -38.65 7.95
C ASN A 345 -22.77 -37.50 7.17
N SER A 346 -22.17 -36.32 7.22
CA SER A 346 -22.59 -35.14 6.45
C SER A 346 -21.65 -34.88 5.29
N THR A 347 -22.19 -34.26 4.24
CA THR A 347 -21.42 -33.86 3.06
C THR A 347 -21.57 -32.37 2.81
N LEU A 348 -20.47 -31.73 2.39
CA LEU A 348 -20.44 -30.34 1.93
C LEU A 348 -19.79 -30.32 0.55
N GLU A 349 -20.53 -29.83 -0.45
CA GLU A 349 -19.99 -29.52 -1.77
C GLU A 349 -19.71 -28.01 -1.85
N ILE A 350 -18.46 -27.67 -2.15
CA ILE A 350 -18.00 -26.30 -2.38
C ILE A 350 -17.76 -26.15 -3.88
N GLY A 351 -18.51 -25.25 -4.52
CA GLY A 351 -18.29 -24.81 -5.88
C GLY A 351 -17.54 -23.48 -5.89
N LEU A 352 -16.34 -23.44 -6.50
CA LEU A 352 -15.55 -22.22 -6.66
C LEU A 352 -15.22 -22.02 -8.13
N TYR A 353 -15.87 -21.05 -8.76
CA TYR A 353 -15.78 -20.83 -10.21
C TYR A 353 -16.00 -22.14 -10.99
N GLY A 354 -17.02 -22.91 -10.61
CA GLY A 354 -17.34 -24.22 -11.21
C GLY A 354 -16.43 -25.39 -10.78
N VAL A 355 -15.28 -25.13 -10.12
CA VAL A 355 -14.43 -26.19 -9.55
C VAL A 355 -15.12 -26.77 -8.32
N ARG A 356 -15.27 -28.09 -8.26
CA ARG A 356 -16.00 -28.79 -7.19
C ARG A 356 -15.06 -29.43 -6.19
N ILE A 357 -15.32 -29.17 -4.91
CA ILE A 357 -14.67 -29.78 -3.76
C ILE A 357 -15.74 -30.47 -2.93
N LEU A 358 -15.53 -31.74 -2.57
CA LEU A 358 -16.46 -32.53 -1.75
C LEU A 358 -15.79 -32.92 -0.44
N LEU A 359 -16.35 -32.44 0.67
CA LEU A 359 -16.01 -32.87 2.02
C LEU A 359 -17.06 -33.87 2.51
N ASP A 360 -16.65 -35.07 2.91
CA ASP A 360 -17.52 -36.16 3.37
C ASP A 360 -17.03 -36.67 4.73
N THR A 361 -17.78 -36.36 5.79
CA THR A 361 -17.42 -36.75 7.17
C THR A 361 -17.72 -38.20 7.48
N GLY A 362 -18.60 -38.84 6.71
CA GLY A 362 -18.90 -40.27 6.85
C GLY A 362 -17.78 -41.14 6.28
N LYS A 363 -17.21 -40.73 5.14
CA LYS A 363 -16.03 -41.36 4.55
C LYS A 363 -14.71 -40.84 5.12
N LYS A 364 -14.74 -39.72 5.85
CA LYS A 364 -13.56 -39.00 6.35
C LYS A 364 -12.61 -38.63 5.21
N THR A 365 -13.16 -38.05 4.15
CA THR A 365 -12.39 -37.66 2.97
C THR A 365 -12.73 -36.25 2.54
N ILE A 366 -11.73 -35.56 2.00
CA ILE A 366 -11.93 -34.39 1.15
C ILE A 366 -11.45 -34.73 -0.25
N ALA A 367 -12.22 -34.36 -1.26
CA ALA A 367 -11.94 -34.66 -2.66
C ALA A 367 -12.07 -33.41 -3.52
N CYS A 368 -11.20 -33.26 -4.50
CA CYS A 368 -11.36 -32.29 -5.56
C CYS A 368 -11.00 -32.97 -6.89
N GLN A 369 -11.91 -32.88 -7.87
CA GLN A 369 -11.83 -33.66 -9.10
C GLN A 369 -11.64 -35.16 -8.77
N ASP A 370 -10.64 -35.81 -9.36
CA ASP A 370 -10.33 -37.23 -9.17
C ASP A 370 -9.37 -37.51 -7.99
N VAL A 371 -8.95 -36.47 -7.26
CA VAL A 371 -8.00 -36.59 -6.13
C VAL A 371 -8.77 -36.63 -4.82
N VAL A 372 -8.45 -37.62 -3.98
CA VAL A 372 -9.07 -37.82 -2.67
C VAL A 372 -7.98 -37.87 -1.60
N ALA A 373 -8.17 -37.14 -0.51
CA ALA A 373 -7.31 -37.15 0.66
C ALA A 373 -8.10 -37.53 1.92
N PRO A 374 -7.52 -38.30 2.84
CA PRO A 374 -8.15 -38.60 4.13
C PRO A 374 -8.12 -37.37 5.03
N ILE A 375 -9.13 -37.22 5.89
CA ILE A 375 -9.15 -36.24 6.98
C ILE A 375 -9.33 -36.96 8.32
N ALA A 376 -8.77 -36.40 9.39
CA ALA A 376 -8.84 -37.02 10.72
C ALA A 376 -10.22 -36.84 11.38
N GLN A 377 -10.85 -35.67 11.20
CA GLN A 377 -12.15 -35.35 11.81
C GLN A 377 -13.31 -36.11 11.15
N ALA A 378 -14.16 -36.73 11.99
CA ALA A 378 -15.42 -37.36 11.58
C ALA A 378 -16.65 -36.47 11.84
N ALA A 379 -16.47 -35.40 12.62
CA ALA A 379 -17.45 -34.37 12.97
C ALA A 379 -16.73 -33.23 13.72
N GLY A 380 -17.42 -32.12 13.94
CA GLY A 380 -16.94 -30.96 14.71
C GLY A 380 -16.40 -29.83 13.85
N GLY A 381 -15.68 -28.91 14.51
CA GLY A 381 -15.10 -27.72 13.88
C GLY A 381 -13.95 -28.06 12.94
N MET A 382 -13.94 -27.45 11.75
CA MET A 382 -12.91 -27.58 10.73
C MET A 382 -12.63 -26.22 10.08
N LYS A 383 -11.36 -26.00 9.73
CA LYS A 383 -10.92 -24.86 8.93
C LYS A 383 -10.38 -25.34 7.60
N LEU A 384 -10.89 -24.76 6.51
CA LEU A 384 -10.42 -25.00 5.15
C LEU A 384 -9.86 -23.71 4.57
N ARG A 385 -8.78 -23.83 3.80
CA ARG A 385 -8.28 -22.75 2.95
C ARG A 385 -8.12 -23.26 1.53
N LEU A 386 -8.71 -22.55 0.57
CA LEU A 386 -8.71 -22.87 -0.85
C LEU A 386 -8.03 -21.72 -1.60
N LEU A 387 -6.98 -22.02 -2.36
CA LEU A 387 -6.29 -21.07 -3.22
C LEU A 387 -6.57 -21.44 -4.67
N LEU A 388 -7.39 -20.64 -5.35
CA LEU A 388 -7.73 -20.85 -6.75
C LEU A 388 -6.82 -20.00 -7.63
N ASP A 389 -6.10 -20.63 -8.55
CA ASP A 389 -5.37 -19.98 -9.64
C ASP A 389 -6.00 -20.35 -11.00
N ARG A 390 -5.45 -19.84 -12.11
CA ARG A 390 -6.02 -20.01 -13.46
C ARG A 390 -6.09 -21.45 -13.96
N ALA A 391 -5.22 -22.33 -13.45
CA ALA A 391 -5.10 -23.71 -13.91
C ALA A 391 -4.96 -24.73 -12.77
N SER A 392 -5.04 -24.27 -11.52
CA SER A 392 -4.84 -25.13 -10.36
C SER A 392 -5.67 -24.66 -9.17
N LEU A 393 -5.94 -25.59 -8.26
CA LEU A 393 -6.47 -25.30 -6.95
C LEU A 393 -5.59 -25.96 -5.90
N ASP A 394 -5.16 -25.19 -4.91
CA ASP A 394 -4.47 -25.68 -3.72
C ASP A 394 -5.44 -25.65 -2.53
N LEU A 395 -5.48 -26.74 -1.79
CA LEU A 395 -6.41 -26.96 -0.70
C LEU A 395 -5.63 -27.34 0.54
N PHE A 396 -5.94 -26.65 1.63
CA PHE A 396 -5.40 -26.88 2.97
C PHE A 396 -6.56 -27.13 3.90
N ALA A 397 -6.71 -28.38 4.36
CA ALA A 397 -7.79 -28.77 5.25
C ALA A 397 -7.27 -29.01 6.67
N CYS A 398 -8.13 -28.70 7.63
CA CYS A 398 -7.89 -28.91 9.06
C CYS A 398 -6.60 -28.23 9.54
N GLU A 399 -6.50 -26.92 9.27
CA GLU A 399 -5.35 -26.09 9.67
C GLU A 399 -4.02 -26.61 9.08
N GLY A 400 -4.06 -27.03 7.80
CA GLY A 400 -2.86 -27.48 7.08
C GLY A 400 -2.43 -28.92 7.39
N ALA A 401 -3.23 -29.70 8.12
CA ALA A 401 -2.95 -31.13 8.34
C ALA A 401 -3.08 -31.97 7.05
N VAL A 402 -3.86 -31.49 6.07
CA VAL A 402 -3.98 -32.10 4.75
C VAL A 402 -3.75 -31.02 3.70
N ARG A 403 -2.80 -31.27 2.80
CA ARG A 403 -2.51 -30.42 1.66
C ARG A 403 -2.77 -31.15 0.36
N MET A 404 -3.42 -30.50 -0.59
CA MET A 404 -3.76 -31.07 -1.89
C MET A 404 -3.59 -30.01 -2.97
N THR A 405 -2.94 -30.37 -4.08
CA THR A 405 -2.88 -29.52 -5.28
C THR A 405 -3.50 -30.31 -6.44
N VAL A 406 -4.41 -29.68 -7.18
CA VAL A 406 -5.07 -30.32 -8.32
C VAL A 406 -5.06 -29.41 -9.55
N ALA A 407 -5.01 -30.02 -10.73
CA ALA A 407 -5.37 -29.33 -11.96
C ALA A 407 -6.84 -28.87 -11.87
N ALA A 408 -7.09 -27.61 -12.20
CA ALA A 408 -8.42 -27.04 -12.20
C ALA A 408 -8.62 -26.15 -13.41
N GLU A 409 -9.82 -26.16 -13.99
CA GLU A 409 -10.21 -25.27 -15.08
C GLU A 409 -11.36 -24.39 -14.58
N PRO A 410 -11.07 -23.22 -14.00
CA PRO A 410 -12.11 -22.34 -13.47
C PRO A 410 -13.03 -21.84 -14.59
N ASN A 411 -14.33 -21.94 -14.37
CA ASN A 411 -15.35 -21.36 -15.22
C ASN A 411 -15.57 -19.88 -14.86
N TYR A 412 -14.81 -18.99 -15.50
CA TYR A 412 -14.91 -17.55 -15.33
C TYR A 412 -16.24 -16.92 -15.78
N SER A 413 -17.16 -17.68 -16.41
CA SER A 413 -18.52 -17.19 -16.67
C SER A 413 -19.44 -17.30 -15.45
N GLU A 414 -19.09 -18.14 -14.47
CA GLU A 414 -19.89 -18.32 -13.26
C GLU A 414 -19.45 -17.43 -12.11
N ARG A 415 -18.16 -17.03 -12.06
CA ARG A 415 -17.49 -16.21 -11.02
C ARG A 415 -18.25 -16.12 -9.69
N ARG A 416 -18.42 -17.26 -9.02
CA ARG A 416 -19.22 -17.40 -7.78
C ARG A 416 -18.60 -18.37 -6.79
N ILE A 417 -19.06 -18.28 -5.56
CA ILE A 417 -18.92 -19.32 -4.53
C ILE A 417 -20.28 -19.97 -4.28
N GLN A 418 -20.29 -21.29 -4.16
CA GLN A 418 -21.46 -22.09 -3.84
C GLN A 418 -21.12 -23.07 -2.70
N LEU A 419 -21.99 -23.15 -1.71
CA LEU A 419 -21.88 -24.08 -0.58
C LEU A 419 -23.19 -24.87 -0.52
N SER A 420 -23.14 -26.17 -0.78
CA SER A 420 -24.30 -27.04 -0.79
C SER A 420 -24.13 -28.20 0.18
N CYS A 421 -25.21 -28.66 0.81
CA CYS A 421 -25.21 -29.90 1.60
C CYS A 421 -25.98 -30.99 0.83
N PRO A 422 -25.30 -31.86 0.04
CA PRO A 422 -25.97 -32.88 -0.76
C PRO A 422 -26.71 -33.94 0.06
N SER A 423 -26.12 -34.36 1.19
CA SER A 423 -26.67 -35.39 2.07
C SER A 423 -26.14 -35.27 3.50
N GLY A 424 -26.98 -35.64 4.47
CA GLY A 424 -26.60 -35.80 5.89
C GLY A 424 -27.19 -34.75 6.83
N GLY A 425 -26.50 -34.53 7.94
CA GLY A 425 -26.91 -33.63 9.01
C GLY A 425 -26.68 -32.15 8.72
N ILE A 426 -26.75 -31.32 9.76
CA ILE A 426 -26.54 -29.87 9.64
C ILE A 426 -25.06 -29.58 9.34
N VAL A 427 -24.81 -28.69 8.38
CA VAL A 427 -23.52 -28.05 8.15
C VAL A 427 -23.65 -26.57 8.51
N ARG A 428 -22.90 -26.13 9.52
CA ARG A 428 -22.86 -24.72 9.92
C ARG A 428 -21.56 -24.11 9.46
N VAL A 429 -21.62 -23.11 8.58
CA VAL A 429 -20.45 -22.30 8.21
C VAL A 429 -20.45 -21.09 9.13
N ASN A 430 -19.55 -21.11 10.10
CA ASN A 430 -19.37 -20.03 11.08
C ASN A 430 -18.90 -18.76 10.36
N ALA A 431 -17.93 -18.89 9.46
CA ALA A 431 -17.46 -17.81 8.61
C ALA A 431 -16.93 -18.32 7.27
N VAL A 432 -17.17 -17.56 6.21
CA VAL A 432 -16.48 -17.69 4.93
C VAL A 432 -15.97 -16.32 4.50
N ALA A 433 -14.66 -16.23 4.29
CA ALA A 433 -13.99 -15.05 3.76
C ALA A 433 -13.38 -15.40 2.40
N VAL A 434 -13.78 -14.66 1.37
CA VAL A 434 -13.24 -14.76 0.01
C VAL A 434 -12.43 -13.50 -0.27
N TYR A 435 -11.17 -13.69 -0.62
CA TYR A 435 -10.27 -12.62 -1.05
C TYR A 435 -9.96 -12.74 -2.54
N GLY A 436 -10.05 -11.62 -3.27
CA GLY A 436 -9.44 -11.52 -4.59
C GLY A 436 -7.94 -11.37 -4.48
N LEU A 437 -7.18 -12.04 -5.33
CA LEU A 437 -5.73 -11.94 -5.39
C LEU A 437 -5.27 -11.22 -6.66
N ARG A 438 -4.25 -10.36 -6.52
CA ARG A 438 -3.53 -9.76 -7.64
C ARG A 438 -2.47 -10.70 -8.21
N SER A 439 -2.04 -10.42 -9.44
CA SER A 439 -0.92 -11.12 -10.07
C SER A 439 0.42 -10.75 -9.42
N ILE A 440 1.35 -11.72 -9.36
CA ILE A 440 2.76 -11.48 -9.03
C ILE A 440 3.56 -10.98 -10.23
N TRP A 441 2.96 -11.04 -11.43
CA TRP A 441 3.63 -10.68 -12.67
C TRP A 441 3.30 -9.25 -13.09
N PRO A 442 4.31 -8.42 -13.38
CA PRO A 442 4.05 -7.12 -14.00
C PRO A 442 3.61 -7.31 -15.45
N SER A 443 2.74 -6.42 -15.93
CA SER A 443 2.45 -6.32 -17.37
C SER A 443 3.69 -5.85 -18.15
N PRO A 444 3.73 -5.99 -19.49
CA PRO A 444 4.83 -5.50 -20.31
C PRO A 444 5.09 -3.98 -20.15
N ASP A 445 4.01 -3.19 -20.03
CA ASP A 445 4.12 -1.75 -19.82
C ASP A 445 4.66 -1.42 -18.42
N GLU A 446 4.18 -2.11 -17.38
CA GLU A 446 4.71 -1.99 -16.02
C GLU A 446 6.19 -2.38 -15.97
N SER A 447 6.59 -3.47 -16.63
CA SER A 447 7.98 -3.93 -16.70
C SER A 447 8.89 -2.86 -17.31
N ARG A 448 8.45 -2.18 -18.38
CA ARG A 448 9.18 -1.07 -18.99
C ARG A 448 9.34 0.12 -18.03
N LEU A 449 8.27 0.47 -17.31
CA LEU A 449 8.30 1.56 -16.32
C LEU A 449 9.21 1.22 -15.14
N ILE A 450 9.17 -0.03 -14.65
CA ILE A 450 10.05 -0.54 -13.59
C ILE A 450 11.51 -0.46 -14.04
N GLN A 451 11.83 -0.90 -15.27
CA GLN A 451 13.18 -0.82 -15.82
C GLN A 451 13.71 0.63 -15.91
N GLU A 452 12.85 1.61 -16.17
CA GLU A 452 13.24 3.02 -16.13
C GLU A 452 13.52 3.47 -14.68
N ALA A 453 12.66 3.08 -13.76
CA ALA A 453 12.73 3.42 -12.33
C ALA A 453 13.84 2.71 -11.54
N VAL A 454 14.60 1.77 -12.11
CA VAL A 454 15.74 1.14 -11.41
C VAL A 454 17.10 1.65 -11.88
N LYS A 455 17.13 2.57 -12.86
CA LYS A 455 18.36 3.17 -13.38
C LYS A 455 19.03 4.13 -12.39
N ASP A 456 18.25 4.82 -11.59
CA ASP A 456 18.73 5.62 -10.45
C ASP A 456 18.51 4.82 -9.15
N ASN A 457 19.51 4.83 -8.26
CA ASN A 457 19.50 4.12 -6.98
C ASN A 457 19.92 5.06 -5.84
N THR A 458 19.77 6.38 -6.04
CA THR A 458 20.10 7.39 -5.04
C THR A 458 19.17 7.25 -3.84
N VAL A 459 19.72 6.98 -2.66
CA VAL A 459 18.97 6.94 -1.40
C VAL A 459 18.68 8.37 -0.95
N VAL A 460 17.40 8.65 -0.71
CA VAL A 460 16.89 9.94 -0.20
C VAL A 460 16.71 9.88 1.30
N TYR A 461 16.17 8.76 1.80
CA TYR A 461 15.94 8.51 3.22
C TYR A 461 15.94 7.01 3.50
N GLN A 462 16.40 6.62 4.69
CA GLN A 462 16.41 5.23 5.14
C GLN A 462 16.00 5.15 6.61
N SER A 463 15.11 4.22 6.93
CA SER A 463 14.78 3.77 8.28
C SER A 463 15.03 2.26 8.43
N ASP A 464 14.59 1.69 9.54
CA ASP A 464 14.70 0.25 9.81
C ASP A 464 13.74 -0.57 8.92
N SER A 465 12.53 -0.06 8.66
CA SER A 465 11.50 -0.79 7.90
C SER A 465 11.39 -0.39 6.43
N TYR A 466 11.88 0.78 6.01
CA TYR A 466 11.78 1.21 4.61
C TYR A 466 12.94 2.09 4.14
N THR A 467 13.11 2.13 2.82
CA THR A 467 14.07 3.01 2.15
C THR A 467 13.36 3.76 1.02
N VAL A 468 13.47 5.09 1.04
CA VAL A 468 13.02 5.96 -0.04
C VAL A 468 14.22 6.27 -0.92
N TYR A 469 14.17 5.81 -2.16
CA TYR A 469 15.10 6.18 -3.21
C TYR A 469 14.51 7.34 -4.02
N SER A 470 15.32 7.95 -4.87
CA SER A 470 14.91 9.03 -5.78
C SER A 470 13.74 8.60 -6.70
N ASN A 471 13.63 7.31 -7.04
CA ASN A 471 12.69 6.77 -8.03
C ASN A 471 12.01 5.47 -7.59
N ARG A 472 12.13 5.04 -6.33
CA ARG A 472 11.35 3.92 -5.78
C ARG A 472 11.27 3.95 -4.25
N VAL A 473 10.34 3.18 -3.70
CA VAL A 473 10.22 2.93 -2.26
C VAL A 473 10.25 1.43 -2.02
N GLU A 474 11.17 0.98 -1.17
CA GLU A 474 11.26 -0.39 -0.67
C GLU A 474 10.78 -0.44 0.77
N ASP A 475 9.93 -1.41 1.12
CA ASP A 475 9.20 -1.40 2.38
C ASP A 475 8.90 -2.81 2.89
N SER A 476 9.45 -3.17 4.04
CA SER A 476 9.29 -4.51 4.63
C SER A 476 7.88 -4.76 5.18
N VAL A 477 7.11 -3.71 5.52
CA VAL A 477 5.74 -3.83 6.05
C VAL A 477 4.76 -4.21 4.95
N TYR A 478 4.89 -3.60 3.78
CA TYR A 478 4.04 -3.90 2.62
C TYR A 478 4.58 -5.05 1.77
N GLY A 479 5.87 -5.37 1.91
CA GLY A 479 6.55 -6.44 1.18
C GLY A 479 6.68 -6.17 -0.32
N GLU A 480 7.05 -7.21 -1.06
CA GLU A 480 7.31 -7.13 -2.50
C GLU A 480 6.02 -6.93 -3.33
N PRO A 481 6.13 -6.35 -4.54
CA PRO A 481 7.33 -5.67 -5.08
C PRO A 481 7.57 -4.30 -4.39
N PRO A 482 8.65 -3.56 -4.66
CA PRO A 482 8.74 -2.13 -4.35
C PRO A 482 7.67 -1.32 -5.09
N ALA A 483 7.45 -0.07 -4.68
CA ALA A 483 6.74 0.92 -5.49
C ALA A 483 7.75 1.70 -6.35
N TYR A 484 7.53 1.77 -7.66
CA TYR A 484 8.45 2.36 -8.62
C TYR A 484 7.92 3.68 -9.17
N VAL A 485 8.79 4.67 -9.32
CA VAL A 485 8.46 6.04 -9.72
C VAL A 485 9.44 6.49 -10.81
N PRO A 486 9.22 6.08 -12.08
CA PRO A 486 10.15 6.36 -13.18
C PRO A 486 10.27 7.85 -13.49
N ASP A 487 9.23 8.63 -13.20
CA ASP A 487 9.20 10.08 -13.31
C ASP A 487 8.19 10.66 -12.31
N ARG A 488 8.17 11.99 -12.18
CA ARG A 488 7.30 12.72 -11.27
C ARG A 488 5.78 12.61 -11.54
N HIS A 489 5.37 11.99 -12.65
CA HIS A 489 3.97 11.88 -13.07
C HIS A 489 3.51 10.41 -13.15
N THR A 490 4.31 9.48 -12.66
CA THR A 490 4.02 8.05 -12.79
C THR A 490 4.39 7.33 -11.51
N ILE A 491 3.42 6.64 -10.90
CA ILE A 491 3.68 5.71 -9.79
C ILE A 491 3.20 4.32 -10.21
N VAL A 492 4.10 3.34 -10.20
CA VAL A 492 3.80 1.92 -10.40
C VAL A 492 3.86 1.24 -9.04
N SER A 493 2.69 1.05 -8.43
CA SER A 493 2.54 0.30 -7.19
C SER A 493 1.24 -0.50 -7.23
N PRO A 494 1.29 -1.82 -7.00
CA PRO A 494 0.09 -2.61 -6.97
C PRO A 494 -0.77 -2.31 -5.73
N THR A 495 -2.08 -2.50 -5.82
CA THR A 495 -3.02 -2.33 -4.70
C THR A 495 -2.56 -3.11 -3.46
N ARG A 496 -2.34 -2.41 -2.35
CA ARG A 496 -1.89 -2.94 -1.05
C ARG A 496 -2.99 -3.07 -0.01
N ALA A 497 -3.99 -2.21 -0.15
CA ALA A 497 -5.16 -2.17 0.70
C ALA A 497 -6.14 -3.29 0.32
N ILE A 498 -6.69 -3.97 1.33
CA ILE A 498 -7.81 -4.88 1.12
C ILE A 498 -9.08 -4.03 1.13
N GLU A 499 -9.76 -3.95 -0.02
CA GLU A 499 -11.06 -3.31 -0.11
C GLU A 499 -12.13 -4.17 0.58
N GLU A 500 -12.86 -3.60 1.53
CA GLU A 500 -13.89 -4.28 2.31
C GLU A 500 -15.29 -3.84 1.84
N PHE A 501 -16.31 -4.69 1.99
CA PHE A 501 -17.68 -4.33 1.59
C PHE A 501 -18.71 -4.46 2.71
N VAL A 502 -18.25 -4.69 3.93
CA VAL A 502 -19.06 -4.79 5.13
C VAL A 502 -18.34 -4.04 6.24
N TRP A 503 -19.06 -3.22 7.00
CA TRP A 503 -18.51 -2.57 8.18
C TRP A 503 -18.01 -3.60 9.19
N ARG A 504 -16.84 -3.38 9.75
CA ARG A 504 -16.29 -4.24 10.81
C ARG A 504 -17.22 -4.17 12.02
N LYS A 505 -17.65 -5.35 12.51
CA LYS A 505 -18.44 -5.47 13.75
C LYS A 505 -17.56 -5.28 15.00
N ASN A 506 -16.81 -4.18 15.06
CA ASN A 506 -16.04 -3.75 16.23
C ASN A 506 -16.56 -2.39 16.72
N TRP A 507 -16.08 -1.93 17.88
CA TRP A 507 -16.60 -0.70 18.50
C TRP A 507 -16.36 0.56 17.67
N ALA A 508 -15.35 0.55 16.78
CA ALA A 508 -15.01 1.67 15.90
C ALA A 508 -15.77 1.66 14.56
N ASN A 509 -16.51 0.57 14.26
CA ASN A 509 -17.32 0.33 13.06
C ASN A 509 -16.73 0.94 11.79
N ASP A 510 -15.61 0.37 11.33
CA ASP A 510 -14.81 0.94 10.23
C ASP A 510 -14.74 0.03 9.01
N MET A 511 -14.24 0.58 7.90
CA MET A 511 -14.13 -0.14 6.63
C MET A 511 -13.08 0.51 5.71
N ASN A 512 -12.31 -0.32 5.03
CA ASN A 512 -11.31 0.11 4.07
C ASN A 512 -11.87 0.17 2.63
N ARG A 513 -11.43 1.16 1.85
CA ARG A 513 -11.86 1.41 0.47
C ARG A 513 -10.67 1.61 -0.46
N VAL A 514 -10.87 1.33 -1.75
CA VAL A 514 -9.89 1.55 -2.81
C VAL A 514 -10.59 2.26 -3.98
N ILE A 515 -10.05 3.40 -4.40
CA ILE A 515 -10.61 4.21 -5.51
C ILE A 515 -10.02 3.80 -6.85
N ASP A 516 -8.69 3.65 -6.90
CA ASP A 516 -7.96 3.23 -8.08
C ASP A 516 -7.43 1.81 -7.87
N ARG A 517 -8.02 0.85 -8.58
CA ARG A 517 -7.64 -0.57 -8.52
C ARG A 517 -6.53 -0.95 -9.51
N GLY A 518 -6.12 -0.03 -10.39
CA GLY A 518 -5.00 -0.26 -11.30
C GLY A 518 -3.67 -0.30 -10.55
N ASN A 519 -2.58 -0.70 -11.23
CA ASN A 519 -1.23 -0.67 -10.65
C ASN A 519 -0.48 0.64 -10.96
N VAL A 520 -0.92 1.38 -11.97
CA VAL A 520 -0.24 2.60 -12.44
C VAL A 520 -1.11 3.81 -12.16
N TRP A 521 -0.58 4.79 -11.44
CA TRP A 521 -1.20 6.09 -11.25
C TRP A 521 -0.55 7.14 -12.14
N HIS A 522 -1.38 8.02 -12.69
CA HIS A 522 -1.00 9.24 -13.37
C HIS A 522 -1.88 10.40 -12.88
N PRO A 523 -1.34 11.62 -12.75
CA PRO A 523 -2.11 12.76 -12.30
C PRO A 523 -3.14 13.21 -13.34
N LYS A 524 -4.25 13.79 -12.89
CA LYS A 524 -5.18 14.52 -13.76
C LYS A 524 -4.48 15.73 -14.39
N PRO A 525 -4.67 16.03 -15.69
CA PRO A 525 -4.04 17.20 -16.33
C PRO A 525 -4.32 18.54 -15.63
N GLU A 526 -5.45 18.65 -14.94
CA GLU A 526 -5.91 19.84 -14.25
C GLU A 526 -5.05 20.23 -13.04
N ILE A 527 -4.24 19.32 -12.50
CA ILE A 527 -3.30 19.68 -11.42
C ILE A 527 -2.28 20.74 -11.85
N SER A 528 -2.09 20.93 -13.16
CA SER A 528 -1.25 22.01 -13.73
C SER A 528 -1.72 23.43 -13.35
N ARG A 529 -2.93 23.57 -12.80
CA ARG A 529 -3.46 24.84 -12.26
C ARG A 529 -2.96 25.12 -10.83
N LEU A 530 -2.53 24.08 -10.13
CA LEU A 530 -2.01 24.14 -8.76
C LEU A 530 -0.49 24.38 -8.78
N PRO A 531 0.09 24.91 -7.69
CA PRO A 531 1.54 25.07 -7.57
C PRO A 531 2.27 23.73 -7.70
N ALA A 532 3.38 23.69 -8.43
CA ALA A 532 4.16 22.49 -8.67
C ALA A 532 5.53 22.59 -7.98
N ILE A 533 6.05 21.49 -7.42
CA ILE A 533 7.41 21.44 -6.85
C ILE A 533 8.35 20.58 -7.68
N PHE A 534 9.63 20.93 -7.67
CA PHE A 534 10.70 20.16 -8.32
C PHE A 534 11.85 20.00 -7.33
N THR A 535 12.07 18.77 -6.88
CA THR A 535 13.05 18.43 -5.85
C THR A 535 14.29 17.74 -6.41
N GLY A 536 14.22 17.25 -7.66
CA GLY A 536 15.23 16.37 -8.23
C GLY A 536 15.04 14.89 -7.85
N HIS A 537 14.05 14.57 -7.02
CA HIS A 537 13.66 13.22 -6.63
C HIS A 537 12.25 12.91 -7.13
N ALA A 538 12.13 11.97 -8.05
CA ALA A 538 10.85 11.61 -8.67
C ALA A 538 9.83 11.12 -7.62
N THR A 539 10.25 10.42 -6.58
CA THR A 539 9.39 9.94 -5.48
C THR A 539 8.74 11.09 -4.70
N ILE A 540 9.49 12.14 -4.37
CA ILE A 540 8.96 13.30 -3.66
C ILE A 540 8.03 14.10 -4.57
N ASP A 541 8.45 14.36 -5.82
CA ASP A 541 7.66 15.12 -6.78
C ASP A 541 6.34 14.40 -7.14
N ALA A 542 6.38 13.07 -7.28
CA ALA A 542 5.19 12.25 -7.54
C ALA A 542 4.25 12.20 -6.34
N ALA A 543 4.77 12.08 -5.12
CA ALA A 543 3.95 12.16 -3.90
C ALA A 543 3.24 13.51 -3.77
N TYR A 544 3.94 14.61 -4.09
CA TYR A 544 3.34 15.94 -4.10
C TYR A 544 2.27 16.07 -5.19
N ASN A 545 2.55 15.59 -6.41
CA ASN A 545 1.58 15.60 -7.50
C ASN A 545 0.35 14.74 -7.19
N LEU A 546 0.52 13.63 -6.47
CA LEU A 546 -0.57 12.79 -5.98
C LEU A 546 -1.41 13.53 -4.92
N ALA A 547 -0.80 14.28 -4.02
CA ALA A 547 -1.53 15.14 -3.08
C ALA A 547 -2.31 16.23 -3.82
N ALA A 548 -1.71 16.88 -4.82
CA ALA A 548 -2.37 17.86 -5.68
C ALA A 548 -3.51 17.26 -6.51
N ASP A 549 -3.37 16.02 -6.98
CA ASP A 549 -4.41 15.27 -7.69
C ASP A 549 -5.61 14.97 -6.79
N ILE A 550 -5.37 14.49 -5.57
CA ILE A 550 -6.42 14.32 -4.56
C ILE A 550 -7.10 15.64 -4.25
N PHE A 551 -6.32 16.70 -4.09
CA PHE A 551 -6.84 18.04 -3.82
C PHE A 551 -7.82 18.47 -4.91
N TYR A 552 -7.36 18.44 -6.16
CA TYR A 552 -8.19 18.78 -7.32
C TYR A 552 -9.46 17.91 -7.39
N ARG A 553 -9.31 16.59 -7.26
CA ARG A 553 -10.43 15.64 -7.41
C ARG A 553 -11.47 15.81 -6.30
N CYS A 554 -11.05 16.08 -5.06
CA CYS A 554 -11.96 16.32 -3.94
C CYS A 554 -12.68 17.68 -4.01
N GLY A 555 -12.15 18.67 -4.72
CA GLY A 555 -12.85 19.92 -5.06
C GLY A 555 -13.68 19.84 -6.36
N SER A 556 -13.61 18.71 -7.07
CA SER A 556 -14.29 18.55 -8.37
C SER A 556 -15.68 17.91 -8.22
N ALA A 557 -16.48 18.00 -9.28
CA ALA A 557 -17.75 17.28 -9.37
C ALA A 557 -17.59 15.74 -9.40
N GLU A 558 -16.35 15.22 -9.52
CA GLU A 558 -16.10 13.78 -9.47
C GLU A 558 -16.60 13.21 -8.15
N PHE A 559 -16.20 13.75 -6.99
CA PHE A 559 -16.55 13.19 -5.68
C PHE A 559 -17.55 14.03 -4.89
N ALA A 560 -18.09 15.11 -5.47
CA ALA A 560 -19.08 15.94 -4.81
C ALA A 560 -20.41 15.19 -4.63
N ARG A 561 -21.01 15.30 -3.45
CA ARG A 561 -22.41 14.90 -3.27
C ARG A 561 -23.31 15.89 -3.97
N LYS A 562 -24.53 15.48 -4.25
CA LYS A 562 -25.55 16.35 -4.86
C LYS A 562 -25.76 17.60 -4.01
N GLY A 563 -25.51 18.78 -4.58
CA GLY A 563 -25.62 20.07 -3.89
C GLY A 563 -24.33 20.57 -3.23
N GLU A 564 -23.25 19.78 -3.30
CA GLU A 564 -21.91 20.11 -2.80
C GLU A 564 -20.91 20.33 -3.96
N GLU A 565 -21.39 20.49 -5.19
CA GLU A 565 -20.52 20.67 -6.36
C GLU A 565 -19.68 21.95 -6.26
N GLY A 566 -18.37 21.82 -6.45
CA GLY A 566 -17.42 22.93 -6.30
C GLY A 566 -16.97 23.19 -4.85
N MET A 567 -17.41 22.35 -3.91
CA MET A 567 -16.94 22.34 -2.52
C MET A 567 -15.99 21.17 -2.29
N TRP A 568 -15.25 21.23 -1.18
CA TRP A 568 -14.30 20.22 -0.76
C TRP A 568 -14.99 19.08 -0.02
N THR A 569 -15.05 17.93 -0.68
CA THR A 569 -15.34 16.68 0.01
C THR A 569 -14.13 16.27 0.85
N ALA A 570 -14.34 15.80 2.07
CA ALA A 570 -13.24 15.44 2.98
C ALA A 570 -12.41 14.25 2.45
N GLY A 571 -13.00 13.35 1.66
CA GLY A 571 -12.27 12.26 1.02
C GLY A 571 -13.01 11.60 -0.14
N GLN A 572 -12.31 10.76 -0.90
CA GLN A 572 -12.83 10.12 -2.12
C GLN A 572 -13.70 8.87 -1.85
N PHE A 573 -13.69 8.39 -0.61
CA PHE A 573 -14.39 7.25 -0.03
C PHE A 573 -14.99 6.18 -0.97
N GLN A 574 -16.14 6.42 -1.62
CA GLN A 574 -16.87 5.38 -2.39
C GLN A 574 -16.76 5.50 -3.92
N GLY A 575 -16.39 6.65 -4.46
CA GLY A 575 -16.35 6.87 -5.91
C GLY A 575 -17.13 8.09 -6.39
N PRO A 576 -17.38 8.21 -7.71
CA PRO A 576 -17.99 9.40 -8.26
C PRO A 576 -19.40 9.70 -7.73
N GLY A 577 -19.64 10.93 -7.27
CA GLY A 577 -20.89 11.36 -6.63
C GLY A 577 -21.05 10.91 -5.16
N GLU A 578 -20.05 10.20 -4.63
CA GLU A 578 -20.11 9.46 -3.36
C GLU A 578 -18.88 9.76 -2.48
N GLY A 579 -18.39 11.00 -2.54
CA GLY A 579 -17.35 11.44 -1.61
C GLY A 579 -17.84 11.49 -0.16
N PHE A 580 -16.89 11.78 0.72
CA PHE A 580 -17.10 11.83 2.17
C PHE A 580 -18.00 12.99 2.64
N GLY A 581 -18.27 13.95 1.75
CA GLY A 581 -19.09 15.14 1.97
C GLY A 581 -18.27 16.29 2.55
N VAL A 582 -18.91 17.46 2.72
CA VAL A 582 -18.27 18.64 3.32
C VAL A 582 -18.39 18.59 4.85
N TRP A 583 -17.26 18.52 5.54
CA TRP A 583 -17.19 18.48 7.01
C TRP A 583 -16.70 19.82 7.57
N VAL A 584 -17.32 20.27 8.66
CA VAL A 584 -17.04 21.59 9.26
C VAL A 584 -15.58 21.72 9.70
N ARG A 585 -15.09 20.73 10.46
CA ARG A 585 -13.72 20.68 10.98
C ARG A 585 -12.69 20.49 9.87
N ASP A 586 -12.90 19.50 9.01
CA ASP A 586 -11.99 19.17 7.92
C ASP A 586 -11.80 20.37 6.99
N THR A 587 -12.89 21.05 6.62
CA THR A 587 -12.83 22.24 5.74
C THR A 587 -11.97 23.34 6.35
N ALA A 588 -12.12 23.64 7.64
CA ALA A 588 -11.30 24.63 8.32
C ALA A 588 -9.82 24.20 8.35
N HIS A 589 -9.55 22.93 8.65
CA HIS A 589 -8.20 22.40 8.66
C HIS A 589 -7.52 22.34 7.30
N ILE A 590 -8.26 22.07 6.23
CA ILE A 590 -7.78 22.14 4.85
C ILE A 590 -7.41 23.59 4.52
N ALA A 591 -8.31 24.54 4.83
CA ALA A 591 -8.12 25.96 4.57
C ALA A 591 -6.86 26.49 5.26
N MET A 592 -6.74 26.26 6.58
CA MET A 592 -5.67 26.75 7.45
C MET A 592 -4.27 26.21 7.12
N ARG A 593 -4.19 25.13 6.36
CA ARG A 593 -2.95 24.45 5.97
C ARG A 593 -2.46 24.99 4.64
N SER A 594 -3.05 24.52 3.55
CA SER A 594 -2.65 24.91 2.21
C SER A 594 -3.84 25.18 1.30
N GLY A 595 -5.05 24.79 1.69
CA GLY A 595 -6.21 24.82 0.81
C GLY A 595 -6.57 26.21 0.31
N SER A 596 -6.54 27.22 1.19
CA SER A 596 -6.85 28.62 0.80
C SER A 596 -5.86 29.19 -0.22
N ILE A 597 -4.63 28.68 -0.25
CA ILE A 597 -3.57 29.06 -1.20
C ILE A 597 -3.72 28.30 -2.52
N LEU A 598 -4.03 27.00 -2.44
CA LEU A 598 -4.11 26.10 -3.59
C LEU A 598 -5.39 26.33 -4.41
N ASP A 599 -6.52 26.44 -3.74
CA ASP A 599 -7.85 26.53 -4.36
C ASP A 599 -8.73 27.56 -3.61
N PRO A 600 -8.49 28.86 -3.82
CA PRO A 600 -9.28 29.92 -3.19
C PRO A 600 -10.78 29.83 -3.47
N GLU A 601 -11.17 29.38 -4.66
CA GLU A 601 -12.57 29.30 -5.06
C GLU A 601 -13.29 28.18 -4.30
N GLY A 602 -12.73 26.96 -4.28
CA GLY A 602 -13.26 25.85 -3.49
C GLY A 602 -13.23 26.14 -1.98
N ALA A 603 -12.18 26.82 -1.49
CA ALA A 603 -12.10 27.26 -0.10
C ALA A 603 -13.28 28.15 0.29
N ARG A 604 -13.58 29.15 -0.54
CA ARG A 604 -14.67 30.11 -0.31
C ARG A 604 -16.02 29.40 -0.23
N GLU A 605 -16.34 28.57 -1.22
CA GLU A 605 -17.64 27.88 -1.28
C GLU A 605 -17.81 26.89 -0.12
N SER A 606 -16.74 26.14 0.21
CA SER A 606 -16.75 25.17 1.31
C SER A 606 -16.91 25.87 2.67
N LEU A 607 -16.12 26.91 2.95
CA LEU A 607 -16.20 27.66 4.20
C LEU A 607 -17.51 28.43 4.35
N LEU A 608 -18.09 28.93 3.25
CA LEU A 608 -19.41 29.54 3.28
C LEU A 608 -20.47 28.50 3.67
N PHE A 609 -20.41 27.31 3.08
CA PHE A 609 -21.34 26.22 3.36
C PHE A 609 -21.28 25.79 4.83
N THR A 610 -20.08 25.60 5.39
CA THR A 610 -19.90 25.15 6.79
C THR A 610 -20.38 26.17 7.83
N THR A 611 -20.63 27.43 7.44
CA THR A 611 -21.27 28.40 8.35
C THR A 611 -22.73 28.05 8.68
N LYS A 612 -23.43 27.34 7.78
CA LYS A 612 -24.87 27.05 7.84
C LYS A 612 -25.23 25.56 7.74
N GLY A 613 -24.31 24.72 7.26
CA GLY A 613 -24.49 23.29 7.05
C GLY A 613 -23.18 22.52 7.24
N GLY A 614 -23.05 21.39 6.55
CA GLY A 614 -21.92 20.46 6.71
C GLY A 614 -22.13 19.45 7.83
N LEU A 615 -21.31 18.40 7.82
CA LEU A 615 -21.24 17.42 8.89
C LEU A 615 -20.40 17.98 10.04
N ASP A 616 -20.98 17.97 11.23
CA ASP A 616 -20.40 18.54 12.45
C ASP A 616 -20.62 17.57 13.62
N ASN A 617 -19.54 16.94 14.08
CA ASN A 617 -19.55 15.93 15.14
C ASN A 617 -18.53 16.21 16.25
N GLY A 618 -17.80 17.33 16.17
CA GLY A 618 -16.80 17.74 17.16
C GLY A 618 -17.26 18.94 17.98
N VAL A 619 -16.72 19.09 19.19
CA VAL A 619 -17.02 20.23 20.08
C VAL A 619 -16.46 21.56 19.54
N ASP A 620 -15.43 21.47 18.69
CA ASP A 620 -14.74 22.57 18.04
C ASP A 620 -15.52 23.21 16.88
N GLY A 621 -16.60 22.58 16.39
CA GLY A 621 -17.43 23.06 15.27
C GLY A 621 -18.00 24.47 15.46
N MET A 622 -18.11 24.98 16.69
CA MET A 622 -18.48 26.36 16.96
C MET A 622 -17.39 27.37 16.54
N ALA A 623 -16.12 27.01 16.68
CA ALA A 623 -14.97 27.85 16.34
C ALA A 623 -14.46 27.64 14.91
N MET A 624 -14.54 26.42 14.38
CA MET A 624 -13.91 26.05 13.10
C MET A 624 -14.27 26.98 11.92
N PRO A 625 -15.54 27.35 11.67
CA PRO A 625 -15.86 28.31 10.61
C PRO A 625 -15.22 29.69 10.81
N ILE A 626 -15.12 30.18 12.05
CA ILE A 626 -14.51 31.49 12.36
C ILE A 626 -13.02 31.46 12.02
N VAL A 627 -12.32 30.42 12.49
CA VAL A 627 -10.86 30.28 12.30
C VAL A 627 -10.53 30.06 10.82
N GLY A 628 -11.26 29.17 10.13
CA GLY A 628 -11.04 28.89 8.70
C GLY A 628 -11.30 30.10 7.80
N ILE A 629 -12.36 30.87 8.07
CA ILE A 629 -12.67 32.09 7.30
C ILE A 629 -11.63 33.18 7.51
N TRP A 630 -11.10 33.30 8.72
CA TRP A 630 -10.02 34.26 8.99
C TRP A 630 -8.75 33.89 8.22
N ASP A 631 -8.33 32.62 8.24
CA ASP A 631 -7.18 32.17 7.47
C ASP A 631 -7.39 32.36 5.95
N TYR A 632 -8.59 32.05 5.43
CA TYR A 632 -8.96 32.32 4.04
C TYR A 632 -8.74 33.80 3.67
N TYR A 633 -9.18 34.73 4.52
CA TYR A 633 -8.92 36.15 4.29
C TYR A 633 -7.42 36.47 4.28
N LEU A 634 -6.66 35.93 5.23
CA LEU A 634 -5.21 36.20 5.29
C LEU A 634 -4.49 35.71 4.02
N ALA A 635 -4.87 34.54 3.51
CA ALA A 635 -4.29 33.93 2.31
C ALA A 635 -4.72 34.62 0.99
N THR A 636 -5.97 35.09 0.90
CA THR A 636 -6.57 35.57 -0.36
C THR A 636 -6.76 37.09 -0.43
N GLY A 637 -6.92 37.75 0.71
CA GLY A 637 -7.34 39.15 0.83
C GLY A 637 -8.83 39.38 0.55
N ASP A 638 -9.63 38.32 0.38
CA ASP A 638 -11.05 38.41 0.04
C ASP A 638 -11.95 38.58 1.28
N LEU A 639 -12.50 39.79 1.45
CA LEU A 639 -13.43 40.13 2.52
C LEU A 639 -14.88 39.68 2.28
N THR A 640 -15.23 39.18 1.09
CA THR A 640 -16.63 38.86 0.76
C THR A 640 -17.19 37.77 1.66
N LEU A 641 -16.41 36.73 1.91
CA LEU A 641 -16.82 35.61 2.76
C LEU A 641 -17.12 36.04 4.21
N ILE A 642 -16.29 36.94 4.76
CA ILE A 642 -16.52 37.55 6.08
C ILE A 642 -17.85 38.32 6.08
N LYS A 643 -18.07 39.18 5.07
CA LYS A 643 -19.28 40.00 4.96
C LYS A 643 -20.55 39.16 4.86
N GLU A 644 -20.53 38.09 4.10
CA GLU A 644 -21.68 37.21 3.86
C GLU A 644 -22.02 36.31 5.04
N SER A 645 -21.00 35.90 5.81
CA SER A 645 -21.17 35.01 6.97
C SER A 645 -21.28 35.75 8.31
N TRP A 646 -21.02 37.06 8.35
CA TRP A 646 -20.81 37.84 9.57
C TRP A 646 -21.86 37.61 10.68
N GLN A 647 -23.14 37.63 10.32
CA GLN A 647 -24.22 37.44 11.29
C GLN A 647 -24.17 36.04 11.94
N GLY A 648 -23.89 34.99 11.15
CA GLY A 648 -23.73 33.63 11.66
C GLY A 648 -22.47 33.48 12.52
N LEU A 649 -21.37 34.16 12.17
CA LEU A 649 -20.16 34.16 13.00
C LEU A 649 -20.40 34.82 14.36
N LYS A 650 -21.17 35.92 14.41
CA LYS A 650 -21.57 36.56 15.67
C LYS A 650 -22.42 35.65 16.56
N GLU A 651 -23.35 34.91 15.98
CA GLU A 651 -24.16 33.95 16.72
C GLU A 651 -23.30 32.82 17.31
N ARG A 652 -22.32 32.31 16.55
CA ARG A 652 -21.37 31.29 17.02
C ARG A 652 -20.49 31.80 18.15
N ILE A 653 -19.83 32.96 17.99
CA ILE A 653 -18.96 33.48 19.04
C ILE A 653 -19.73 33.86 20.32
N THR A 654 -20.97 34.32 20.19
CA THR A 654 -21.83 34.62 21.35
C THR A 654 -22.18 33.35 22.12
N LYS A 655 -22.50 32.25 21.42
CA LYS A 655 -22.73 30.95 22.06
C LYS A 655 -21.47 30.45 22.75
N LEU A 656 -20.31 30.54 22.09
CA LEU A 656 -19.03 30.11 22.64
C LEU A 656 -18.66 30.91 23.90
N ASP A 657 -18.81 32.24 23.87
CA ASP A 657 -18.56 33.11 25.03
C ASP A 657 -19.50 32.81 26.21
N GLY A 658 -20.74 32.42 25.91
CA GLY A 658 -21.73 32.01 26.91
C GLY A 658 -21.38 30.71 27.65
N LEU A 659 -20.44 29.92 27.14
CA LEU A 659 -19.94 28.69 27.77
C LEU A 659 -18.72 28.93 28.66
N PHE A 660 -18.16 30.14 28.68
CA PHE A 660 -16.93 30.42 29.43
C PHE A 660 -17.08 30.14 30.92
N ASP A 661 -16.20 29.28 31.43
CA ASP A 661 -16.09 28.98 32.84
C ASP A 661 -15.19 30.01 33.51
N SER A 662 -15.77 30.89 34.34
CA SER A 662 -15.01 31.93 35.03
C SER A 662 -14.14 31.43 36.18
N GLU A 663 -14.41 30.23 36.72
CA GLU A 663 -13.61 29.63 37.79
C GLU A 663 -12.33 29.02 37.21
N ARG A 664 -12.44 28.29 36.10
CA ARG A 664 -11.32 27.69 35.38
C ARG A 664 -10.60 28.66 34.44
N GLY A 665 -11.31 29.67 33.96
CA GLY A 665 -10.81 30.60 32.95
C GLY A 665 -10.69 29.99 31.55
N LEU A 666 -11.43 28.91 31.29
CA LEU A 666 -11.39 28.09 30.07
C LEU A 666 -12.82 27.83 29.60
N ILE A 667 -13.00 27.16 28.46
CA ILE A 667 -14.33 26.80 27.95
C ILE A 667 -14.49 25.27 28.00
N PRO A 668 -15.61 24.73 28.49
CA PRO A 668 -15.80 23.29 28.52
C PRO A 668 -15.66 22.64 27.13
N ALA A 669 -14.76 21.67 27.03
CA ALA A 669 -14.45 20.85 25.86
C ALA A 669 -14.04 19.44 26.32
N ASP A 670 -15.01 18.52 26.36
CA ASP A 670 -14.84 17.13 26.79
C ASP A 670 -14.14 16.23 25.76
N GLN A 671 -13.84 16.78 24.58
CA GLN A 671 -13.11 16.14 23.49
C GLN A 671 -12.09 17.10 22.87
N ALA A 672 -10.91 16.57 22.53
CA ALA A 672 -9.93 17.22 21.70
C ALA A 672 -10.38 17.24 20.23
N THR A 673 -9.85 18.18 19.47
CA THR A 673 -10.14 18.32 18.03
C THR A 673 -9.86 17.07 17.21
N SER A 674 -8.99 16.17 17.66
CA SER A 674 -8.69 14.90 17.01
C SER A 674 -9.68 13.78 17.29
N ASN A 675 -10.65 13.96 18.18
CA ASN A 675 -11.57 12.92 18.66
C ASN A 675 -13.02 13.40 18.64
N ASP A 676 -13.90 12.58 18.07
CA ASP A 676 -15.35 12.84 18.00
C ASP A 676 -16.18 11.62 18.40
N ALA A 677 -15.55 10.58 18.96
CA ALA A 677 -16.19 9.29 19.21
C ALA A 677 -16.38 8.95 20.69
N PHE A 678 -15.51 9.45 21.57
CA PHE A 678 -15.54 9.12 23.00
C PHE A 678 -15.17 10.31 23.88
N PRO A 679 -15.57 10.34 25.17
CA PRO A 679 -15.14 11.38 26.10
C PRO A 679 -13.67 11.21 26.53
N GLU A 680 -13.01 12.32 26.85
CA GLU A 680 -11.64 12.39 27.40
C GLU A 680 -11.66 12.86 28.87
N PRO A 681 -12.11 12.01 29.81
CA PRO A 681 -12.21 12.40 31.22
C PRO A 681 -10.86 12.79 31.84
N GLU A 682 -9.75 12.28 31.30
CA GLU A 682 -8.39 12.62 31.72
C GLU A 682 -8.06 14.11 31.54
N CYS A 683 -8.77 14.80 30.63
CA CYS A 683 -8.63 16.24 30.39
C CYS A 683 -9.50 17.09 31.33
N ALA A 684 -10.25 16.47 32.25
CA ALA A 684 -11.17 17.12 33.18
C ALA A 684 -12.19 18.07 32.50
N GLY A 685 -12.55 17.79 31.24
CA GLY A 685 -13.50 18.56 30.46
C GLY A 685 -12.94 19.82 29.78
N PHE A 686 -11.63 19.97 29.67
CA PHE A 686 -10.98 21.10 28.98
C PHE A 686 -9.80 20.60 28.14
N SER A 687 -10.05 20.23 26.88
CA SER A 687 -9.03 19.64 26.01
C SER A 687 -8.18 20.73 25.32
N LEU A 688 -6.85 20.58 25.33
CA LEU A 688 -5.88 21.57 24.85
C LEU A 688 -6.16 22.07 23.42
N ALA A 689 -6.32 21.14 22.47
CA ALA A 689 -6.50 21.48 21.06
C ALA A 689 -7.69 22.42 20.87
N THR A 690 -8.83 22.04 21.43
CA THR A 690 -10.10 22.75 21.34
C THR A 690 -10.01 24.13 21.99
N GLU A 691 -9.36 24.25 23.16
CA GLU A 691 -9.13 25.54 23.81
C GLU A 691 -8.32 26.53 22.96
N ILE A 692 -7.29 26.04 22.26
CA ILE A 692 -6.48 26.89 21.37
C ILE A 692 -7.32 27.39 20.18
N TYR A 693 -8.18 26.55 19.62
CA TYR A 693 -9.10 26.99 18.55
C TYR A 693 -10.16 27.98 19.05
N PHE A 694 -10.66 27.80 20.27
CA PHE A 694 -11.56 28.78 20.89
C PHE A 694 -10.89 30.12 21.11
N MET A 695 -9.65 30.12 21.63
CA MET A 695 -8.81 31.32 21.75
C MET A 695 -8.68 32.03 20.39
N GLU A 696 -8.33 31.30 19.34
CA GLU A 696 -8.14 31.88 18.01
C GLU A 696 -9.46 32.41 17.42
N ALA A 697 -10.60 31.76 17.67
CA ALA A 697 -11.90 32.25 17.23
C ALA A 697 -12.21 33.64 17.80
N PHE A 698 -11.89 33.91 19.08
CA PHE A 698 -12.06 35.25 19.67
C PHE A 698 -11.13 36.29 19.04
N ARG A 699 -9.87 35.94 18.82
CA ARG A 699 -8.90 36.83 18.14
C ARG A 699 -9.34 37.15 16.72
N ALA A 700 -9.75 36.14 15.97
CA ALA A 700 -10.26 36.28 14.61
C ALA A 700 -11.52 37.16 14.58
N MET A 701 -12.47 36.98 15.49
CA MET A 701 -13.67 37.82 15.58
C MET A 701 -13.35 39.30 15.85
N SER A 702 -12.39 39.58 16.74
CA SER A 702 -11.92 40.96 16.97
C SER A 702 -11.37 41.59 15.69
N ARG A 703 -10.46 40.89 14.99
CA ARG A 703 -9.84 41.39 13.76
C ARG A 703 -10.84 41.55 12.62
N MET A 704 -11.68 40.54 12.37
CA MET A 704 -12.76 40.64 11.37
C MET A 704 -13.76 41.74 11.72
N GLY A 705 -14.08 41.92 13.01
CA GLY A 705 -15.01 42.93 13.49
C GLY A 705 -14.57 44.35 13.17
N ALA A 706 -13.26 44.62 13.17
CA ALA A 706 -12.71 45.91 12.76
C ALA A 706 -13.06 46.24 11.29
N TYR A 707 -12.99 45.26 10.39
CA TYR A 707 -13.40 45.42 8.99
C TYR A 707 -14.91 45.56 8.81
N MET A 708 -15.68 44.94 9.71
CA MET A 708 -17.15 44.98 9.69
C MET A 708 -17.74 46.19 10.41
N GLY A 709 -16.91 47.02 11.05
CA GLY A 709 -17.32 48.24 11.74
C GLY A 709 -18.06 47.98 13.04
N GLU A 710 -17.76 46.89 13.75
CA GLU A 710 -18.30 46.67 15.10
C GLU A 710 -17.77 47.72 16.11
N PRO A 711 -18.51 48.01 17.19
CA PRO A 711 -18.08 48.98 18.20
C PRO A 711 -16.76 48.59 18.85
N GLU A 712 -15.90 49.57 19.14
CA GLU A 712 -14.59 49.37 19.80
C GLU A 712 -14.70 48.54 21.09
N SER A 713 -15.77 48.74 21.87
CA SER A 713 -16.02 47.97 23.09
C SER A 713 -16.22 46.47 22.83
N THR A 714 -16.83 46.12 21.70
CA THR A 714 -17.03 44.72 21.28
C THR A 714 -15.71 44.13 20.78
N LEU A 715 -14.95 44.88 19.99
CA LEU A 715 -13.63 44.47 19.49
C LEU A 715 -12.69 44.17 20.66
N GLN A 716 -12.66 45.08 21.65
CA GLN A 716 -11.86 44.93 22.86
C GLN A 716 -12.31 43.74 23.69
N ALA A 717 -13.62 43.51 23.85
CA ALA A 717 -14.12 42.37 24.61
C ALA A 717 -13.69 41.03 24.00
N TRP A 718 -13.78 40.88 22.67
CA TRP A 718 -13.28 39.69 21.99
C TRP A 718 -11.76 39.55 22.08
N ALA A 719 -11.01 40.64 21.90
CA ALA A 719 -9.56 40.62 22.07
C ALA A 719 -9.16 40.20 23.49
N ASP A 720 -9.77 40.80 24.51
CA ASP A 720 -9.50 40.51 25.92
C ASP A 720 -9.81 39.06 26.27
N ARG A 721 -10.90 38.49 25.72
CA ARG A 721 -11.23 37.07 25.88
C ARG A 721 -10.17 36.17 25.26
N GLY A 722 -9.75 36.45 24.02
CA GLY A 722 -8.69 35.70 23.35
C GLY A 722 -7.39 35.73 24.12
N GLU A 723 -6.96 36.91 24.60
CA GLU A 723 -5.73 37.03 25.39
C GLU A 723 -5.84 36.42 26.80
N LEU A 724 -7.04 36.40 27.40
CA LEU A 724 -7.29 35.68 28.64
C LEU A 724 -7.13 34.17 28.46
N LEU A 725 -7.74 33.61 27.41
CA LEU A 725 -7.59 32.20 27.07
C LEU A 725 -6.13 31.86 26.79
N LEU A 726 -5.40 32.67 26.01
CA LEU A 726 -3.97 32.44 25.75
C LEU A 726 -3.18 32.33 27.07
N ARG A 727 -3.31 33.32 27.97
CA ARG A 727 -2.59 33.32 29.24
C ARG A 727 -2.93 32.10 30.09
N ASN A 728 -4.21 31.72 30.12
CA ASN A 728 -4.67 30.57 30.87
C ASN A 728 -4.13 29.27 30.27
N ILE A 729 -4.17 29.10 28.95
CA ILE A 729 -3.57 27.96 28.24
C ILE A 729 -2.07 27.86 28.56
N GLN A 730 -1.33 28.96 28.41
CA GLN A 730 0.11 29.02 28.71
C GLN A 730 0.44 28.64 30.16
N SER A 731 -0.38 29.07 31.12
CA SER A 731 -0.13 28.81 32.55
C SER A 731 -0.65 27.46 33.05
N GLN A 732 -1.67 26.90 32.41
CA GLN A 732 -2.37 25.70 32.91
C GLN A 732 -2.00 24.43 32.16
N TYR A 733 -1.47 24.49 30.95
CA TYR A 733 -1.18 23.28 30.16
C TYR A 733 0.31 23.04 29.96
N TRP A 734 1.17 24.06 30.02
CA TRP A 734 2.62 23.85 29.97
C TRP A 734 3.08 23.10 31.22
N ASN A 735 3.68 21.92 31.03
CA ASN A 735 4.26 21.14 32.10
C ASN A 735 5.79 21.11 31.96
N GLU A 736 6.48 21.78 32.87
CA GLU A 736 7.95 21.92 32.87
C GLU A 736 8.69 20.57 32.95
N GLU A 737 8.12 19.58 33.66
CA GLU A 737 8.73 18.25 33.80
C GLU A 737 8.56 17.43 32.53
N ALA A 738 7.39 17.50 31.91
CA ALA A 738 7.12 16.84 30.64
C ALA A 738 7.91 17.47 29.47
N GLY A 739 8.11 18.80 29.53
CA GLY A 739 8.75 19.59 28.48
C GLY A 739 7.84 19.91 27.29
N PHE A 740 6.52 19.80 27.48
CA PHE A 740 5.49 20.07 26.48
C PHE A 740 4.16 20.46 27.14
N TYR A 741 3.17 20.83 26.32
CA TYR A 741 1.81 21.12 26.78
C TYR A 741 1.02 19.83 26.98
N THR A 742 0.45 19.56 28.15
CA THR A 742 -0.35 18.35 28.38
C THR A 742 -1.71 18.43 27.69
N SER A 743 -2.38 17.30 27.44
CA SER A 743 -3.69 17.29 26.77
C SER A 743 -4.81 17.96 27.58
N GLY A 744 -4.68 18.01 28.91
CA GLY A 744 -5.56 18.69 29.85
C GLY A 744 -4.82 19.65 30.79
N PRO A 745 -5.54 20.55 31.50
CA PRO A 745 -4.95 21.61 32.33
C PRO A 745 -4.55 21.12 33.74
N VAL A 746 -3.85 21.98 34.50
CA VAL A 746 -3.56 21.79 35.94
C VAL A 746 -4.80 21.33 36.70
N GLY A 747 -4.63 20.25 37.49
CA GLY A 747 -5.71 19.62 38.25
C GLY A 747 -6.53 18.60 37.47
N SER A 748 -6.09 18.25 36.26
CA SER A 748 -6.53 17.07 35.50
C SER A 748 -5.53 15.93 35.64
N GLU A 749 -5.98 14.70 35.39
CA GLU A 749 -5.09 13.53 35.33
C GLU A 749 -4.02 13.70 34.24
N SER A 750 -4.41 14.25 33.08
CA SER A 750 -3.50 14.51 31.97
C SER A 750 -2.32 15.39 32.38
N TYR A 751 -2.55 16.45 33.14
CA TYR A 751 -1.46 17.31 33.62
C TYR A 751 -0.55 16.60 34.62
N GLU A 752 -1.14 15.83 35.55
CA GLU A 752 -0.39 15.09 36.57
C GLU A 752 0.48 13.98 35.97
N GLN A 753 0.02 13.33 34.90
CA GLN A 753 0.73 12.21 34.25
C GLN A 753 1.55 12.65 33.03
N GLY A 754 1.43 13.90 32.58
CA GLY A 754 2.15 14.39 31.40
C GLY A 754 1.63 13.81 30.09
N TYR A 755 0.31 13.69 29.90
CA TYR A 755 -0.25 13.09 28.68
C TYR A 755 -0.11 14.00 27.46
N TRP A 756 0.34 13.41 26.36
CA TRP A 756 0.48 14.04 25.05
C TRP A 756 -0.74 13.74 24.16
N GLU A 757 -1.28 14.76 23.51
CA GLU A 757 -2.27 14.64 22.42
C GLU A 757 -1.80 15.49 21.23
N SER A 758 -1.72 14.88 20.05
CA SER A 758 -0.98 15.44 18.91
C SER A 758 -1.66 16.62 18.22
N ALA A 759 -2.99 16.72 18.17
CA ALA A 759 -3.68 17.89 17.62
C ALA A 759 -3.44 19.14 18.48
N GLY A 760 -3.43 19.01 19.80
CA GLY A 760 -3.10 20.08 20.73
C GLY A 760 -1.64 20.48 20.64
N GLN A 761 -0.74 19.50 20.52
CA GLN A 761 0.69 19.76 20.33
C GLN A 761 0.97 20.53 19.04
N GLU A 762 0.38 20.14 17.92
CA GLU A 762 0.69 20.78 16.63
C GLU A 762 0.26 22.24 16.59
N ILE A 763 -0.94 22.56 17.09
CA ILE A 763 -1.42 23.95 17.10
C ILE A 763 -0.69 24.78 18.15
N ALA A 764 -0.31 24.20 19.30
CA ALA A 764 0.52 24.90 20.29
C ALA A 764 1.91 25.25 19.73
N MET A 765 2.47 24.40 18.87
CA MET A 765 3.77 24.61 18.22
C MET A 765 3.72 25.59 17.05
N TRP A 766 2.57 25.82 16.44
CA TRP A 766 2.49 26.69 15.26
C TRP A 766 2.85 28.15 15.63
N PRO A 767 3.91 28.73 15.03
CA PRO A 767 4.41 30.03 15.46
C PRO A 767 3.38 31.17 15.45
N ARG A 768 2.44 31.15 14.49
CA ARG A 768 1.45 32.22 14.27
C ARG A 768 0.42 32.39 15.40
N TYR A 769 0.18 31.38 16.23
CA TYR A 769 -0.78 31.48 17.35
C TYR A 769 -0.15 31.98 18.64
N GLY A 770 1.19 31.94 18.74
CA GLY A 770 1.92 32.45 19.89
C GLY A 770 1.67 31.70 21.20
N VAL A 771 1.25 30.43 21.15
CA VAL A 771 1.02 29.60 22.33
C VAL A 771 2.35 29.22 22.96
N ALA A 772 3.17 28.43 22.26
CA ALA A 772 4.51 28.07 22.71
C ALA A 772 5.56 29.14 22.34
N SER A 773 6.45 29.45 23.28
CA SER A 773 7.66 30.25 23.03
C SER A 773 8.66 29.51 22.14
N GLU A 774 9.72 30.20 21.68
CA GLU A 774 10.82 29.58 20.93
C GLU A 774 11.48 28.42 21.70
N GLU A 775 11.75 28.62 22.99
CA GLU A 775 12.34 27.61 23.87
C GLU A 775 11.39 26.41 24.06
N GLN A 776 10.11 26.69 24.27
CA GLN A 776 9.08 25.65 24.43
C GLN A 776 8.92 24.83 23.14
N ARG A 777 8.87 25.48 21.96
CA ARG A 777 8.81 24.76 20.66
C ARG A 777 10.02 23.85 20.48
N ARG A 778 11.22 24.32 20.79
CA ARG A 778 12.44 23.49 20.74
C ARG A 778 12.36 22.30 21.68
N SER A 779 11.87 22.50 22.90
CA SER A 779 11.63 21.42 23.86
C SER A 779 10.65 20.40 23.30
N MET A 780 9.46 20.83 22.85
CA MET A 780 8.43 19.96 22.29
C MET A 780 8.94 19.14 21.09
N LEU A 781 9.64 19.79 20.15
CA LEU A 781 10.25 19.12 18.99
C LEU A 781 11.36 18.14 19.40
N SER A 782 12.06 18.38 20.51
CA SER A 782 13.06 17.42 21.03
C SER A 782 12.40 16.19 21.68
N ARG A 783 11.23 16.37 22.30
CA ARG A 783 10.46 15.31 22.96
C ARG A 783 9.63 14.46 22.00
N LEU A 784 9.25 15.01 20.84
CA LEU A 784 8.40 14.34 19.85
C LEU A 784 8.85 12.90 19.48
N PRO A 785 10.13 12.64 19.12
CA PRO A 785 10.60 11.27 18.84
C PRO A 785 10.53 10.30 20.02
N GLU A 786 10.55 10.82 21.25
CA GLU A 786 10.55 10.00 22.46
C GLU A 786 9.14 9.69 22.94
N VAL A 787 8.18 10.58 22.68
CA VAL A 787 6.84 10.53 23.27
C VAL A 787 5.80 9.99 22.29
N ALA A 788 5.85 10.40 21.02
CA ALA A 788 4.72 10.18 20.11
C ALA A 788 5.11 9.74 18.69
N MET A 789 6.38 9.80 18.29
CA MET A 789 6.78 9.54 16.91
C MET A 789 7.63 8.28 16.76
N ASN A 790 7.35 7.49 15.73
CA ASN A 790 8.19 6.39 15.26
C ASN A 790 8.51 6.57 13.76
N GLU A 791 9.06 5.54 13.11
CA GLU A 791 9.40 5.62 11.69
C GLU A 791 8.18 5.75 10.75
N PHE A 792 6.96 5.47 11.22
CA PHE A 792 5.74 5.45 10.42
C PHE A 792 4.87 6.72 10.56
N GLY A 793 5.00 7.46 11.66
CA GLY A 793 4.24 8.68 11.87
C GLY A 793 4.25 9.15 13.33
N VAL A 794 3.31 10.03 13.66
CA VAL A 794 3.09 10.58 15.00
C VAL A 794 1.76 10.06 15.56
N ASN A 795 1.81 9.32 16.66
CA ASN A 795 0.65 8.78 17.35
C ASN A 795 -0.23 9.92 17.89
N VAL A 796 -1.55 9.84 17.68
CA VAL A 796 -2.48 10.87 18.19
C VAL A 796 -2.56 10.85 19.72
N PHE A 797 -2.72 9.66 20.30
CA PHE A 797 -2.88 9.42 21.75
C PHE A 797 -1.87 8.38 22.26
N PRO A 798 -0.57 8.71 22.39
CA PRO A 798 0.48 7.76 22.77
C PRO A 798 0.31 7.11 24.15
N TYR A 799 -0.46 7.73 25.06
CA TYR A 799 -0.69 7.21 26.41
C TYR A 799 -1.83 6.18 26.49
N ARG A 800 -2.64 6.03 25.43
CA ARG A 800 -3.79 5.13 25.39
C ARG A 800 -3.41 3.77 24.79
N PRO A 801 -3.61 2.65 25.53
CA PRO A 801 -3.20 1.32 25.05
C PRO A 801 -4.18 0.68 24.07
N GLU A 802 -5.44 1.15 24.01
CA GLU A 802 -6.42 0.64 23.06
C GLU A 802 -6.03 0.94 21.59
N THR A 803 -6.45 0.09 20.66
CA THR A 803 -6.17 0.26 19.22
C THR A 803 -7.46 0.52 18.46
N ASN A 804 -7.49 1.63 17.72
CA ASN A 804 -8.60 2.05 16.85
C ASN A 804 -8.13 3.14 15.88
N HIS A 805 -9.03 3.87 15.21
CA HIS A 805 -8.63 4.92 14.30
C HIS A 805 -8.11 6.19 14.99
N PHE A 806 -8.30 6.37 16.29
CA PHE A 806 -7.73 7.47 17.08
C PHE A 806 -6.51 7.03 17.91
N CYS A 807 -6.62 5.91 18.64
CA CYS A 807 -5.55 5.42 19.52
C CYS A 807 -4.68 4.38 18.79
N ASN A 808 -3.36 4.41 19.00
CA ASN A 808 -2.37 3.67 18.18
C ASN A 808 -2.52 3.99 16.68
N ALA A 809 -2.86 5.23 16.37
CA ALA A 809 -3.07 5.72 15.02
C ALA A 809 -2.22 6.96 14.78
N ALA A 810 -1.71 7.11 13.56
CA ALA A 810 -1.04 8.31 13.10
C ALA A 810 -1.90 9.02 12.05
N TRP A 811 -2.22 10.29 12.34
CA TRP A 811 -3.01 11.18 11.50
C TRP A 811 -2.15 12.36 11.09
N VAL A 812 -1.88 12.44 9.80
CA VAL A 812 -0.86 13.34 9.25
C VAL A 812 -1.31 14.79 9.27
N VAL A 813 -2.62 15.03 9.24
CA VAL A 813 -3.18 16.37 9.40
C VAL A 813 -2.64 17.04 10.68
N TRP A 814 -2.45 16.29 11.78
CA TRP A 814 -1.92 16.78 13.07
C TRP A 814 -0.39 16.94 13.13
N THR A 815 0.29 16.97 12.00
CA THR A 815 1.75 17.17 11.96
C THR A 815 2.14 18.43 11.18
N SER A 816 1.17 19.17 10.64
CA SER A 816 1.43 20.38 9.85
C SER A 816 2.04 21.49 10.71
N GLY A 817 1.50 21.72 11.92
CA GLY A 817 2.08 22.64 12.89
C GLY A 817 3.45 22.19 13.41
N MET A 818 3.67 20.87 13.52
CA MET A 818 4.97 20.30 13.87
C MET A 818 6.01 20.55 12.78
N ALA A 819 5.65 20.38 11.50
CA ALA A 819 6.51 20.68 10.37
C ALA A 819 6.83 22.18 10.27
N ALA A 820 5.82 23.05 10.45
CA ALA A 820 6.01 24.50 10.48
C ALA A 820 6.97 24.92 11.60
N ALA A 821 6.80 24.37 12.80
CA ALA A 821 7.71 24.61 13.93
C ALA A 821 9.11 24.04 13.68
N ALA A 822 9.23 22.84 13.11
CA ALA A 822 10.51 22.24 12.75
C ALA A 822 11.27 23.11 11.75
N GLY A 823 10.59 23.68 10.75
CA GLY A 823 11.16 24.66 9.84
C GLY A 823 11.63 25.91 10.57
N ARG A 824 10.75 26.51 11.38
CA ARG A 824 11.06 27.74 12.12
C ARG A 824 12.24 27.61 13.08
N GLU A 825 12.36 26.46 13.73
CA GLU A 825 13.41 26.18 14.72
C GLU A 825 14.63 25.46 14.11
N GLY A 826 14.64 25.21 12.81
CA GLY A 826 15.79 24.64 12.09
C GLY A 826 16.01 23.13 12.31
N ARG A 827 14.98 22.36 12.67
CA ARG A 827 15.03 20.90 12.81
C ARG A 827 14.87 20.21 11.46
N LEU A 828 15.90 20.32 10.62
CA LEU A 828 15.94 19.72 9.27
C LEU A 828 15.81 18.19 9.31
N ASP A 829 16.27 17.55 10.39
CA ASP A 829 16.12 16.12 10.64
C ASP A 829 14.65 15.72 10.73
N LEU A 830 13.85 16.45 11.51
CA LEU A 830 12.41 16.17 11.65
C LEU A 830 11.65 16.43 10.35
N LEU A 831 11.98 17.51 9.62
CA LEU A 831 11.38 17.77 8.31
C LEU A 831 11.67 16.63 7.33
N THR A 832 12.90 16.13 7.31
CA THR A 832 13.30 14.98 6.48
C THR A 832 12.45 13.76 6.82
N THR A 833 12.35 13.42 8.11
CA THR A 833 11.56 12.26 8.58
C THR A 833 10.08 12.39 8.25
N LEU A 834 9.45 13.54 8.54
CA LEU A 834 8.02 13.76 8.26
C LEU A 834 7.71 13.64 6.76
N ILE A 835 8.56 14.21 5.90
CA ILE A 835 8.38 14.11 4.44
C ILE A 835 8.55 12.65 3.99
N ALA A 836 9.61 11.96 4.45
CA ALA A 836 9.88 10.58 4.05
C ALA A 836 8.76 9.60 4.48
N GLN A 837 8.19 9.77 5.67
CA GLN A 837 7.02 9.02 6.14
C GLN A 837 5.87 9.10 5.15
N GLN A 838 5.57 10.30 4.65
CA GLN A 838 4.43 10.50 3.74
C GLN A 838 4.73 10.16 2.30
N VAL A 839 5.97 10.33 1.84
CA VAL A 839 6.41 9.81 0.53
C VAL A 839 6.26 8.29 0.53
N ARG A 840 6.75 7.61 1.56
CA ARG A 840 6.55 6.16 1.73
C ARG A 840 5.08 5.78 1.67
N ASN A 841 4.25 6.35 2.56
CA ASN A 841 2.86 5.95 2.68
C ASN A 841 2.05 6.21 1.39
N SER A 842 2.22 7.38 0.79
CA SER A 842 1.43 7.79 -0.39
C SER A 842 1.88 7.07 -1.67
N VAL A 843 3.18 6.88 -1.88
CA VAL A 843 3.71 6.18 -3.07
C VAL A 843 3.39 4.69 -3.00
N MET A 844 3.52 4.05 -1.83
CA MET A 844 3.18 2.63 -1.69
C MET A 844 1.69 2.35 -1.94
N ASN A 845 0.80 3.27 -1.55
CA ASN A 845 -0.65 3.08 -1.65
C ASN A 845 -1.31 3.79 -2.86
N LYS A 846 -0.58 4.64 -3.59
CA LYS A 846 -1.08 5.52 -4.64
C LYS A 846 -2.27 6.40 -4.21
N THR A 847 -2.35 6.72 -2.92
CA THR A 847 -3.35 7.63 -2.36
C THR A 847 -2.90 8.09 -0.97
N PHE A 848 -3.60 9.06 -0.41
CA PHE A 848 -3.45 9.47 0.97
C PHE A 848 -4.64 8.92 1.77
N TYR A 849 -4.39 7.89 2.57
CA TYR A 849 -5.37 7.32 3.52
C TYR A 849 -5.47 8.19 4.78
N GLU A 850 -6.60 8.16 5.46
CA GLU A 850 -6.81 8.96 6.68
C GLU A 850 -5.87 8.55 7.80
N VAL A 851 -5.72 7.23 7.98
CA VAL A 851 -5.06 6.65 9.15
C VAL A 851 -3.91 5.76 8.75
N ILE A 852 -2.81 5.87 9.49
CA ILE A 852 -1.75 4.87 9.51
C ILE A 852 -1.80 4.20 10.87
N ASP A 853 -1.86 2.87 10.90
CA ASP A 853 -1.71 2.11 12.13
C ASP A 853 -0.29 2.33 12.67
N TYR A 854 -0.18 2.90 13.86
CA TYR A 854 1.10 3.35 14.43
C TYR A 854 2.03 2.17 14.74
N GLN A 855 1.48 0.99 15.03
CA GLN A 855 2.26 -0.19 15.43
C GLN A 855 2.80 -0.95 14.21
N THR A 856 1.99 -1.06 13.17
CA THR A 856 2.30 -1.86 11.98
C THR A 856 2.82 -1.02 10.82
N GLY A 857 2.56 0.28 10.80
CA GLY A 857 2.88 1.17 9.69
C GLY A 857 1.99 0.99 8.45
N LYS A 858 0.91 0.19 8.53
CA LYS A 858 -0.04 0.00 7.42
C LYS A 858 -1.09 1.09 7.41
N ALA A 859 -1.29 1.67 6.23
CA ALA A 859 -2.33 2.66 5.99
C ALA A 859 -3.69 1.97 5.85
N TRP A 860 -4.73 2.57 6.42
CA TRP A 860 -6.10 2.09 6.38
C TRP A 860 -7.06 3.26 6.63
N ARG A 861 -8.35 3.04 6.34
CA ARG A 861 -9.42 4.03 6.55
C ARG A 861 -9.27 5.30 5.70
N TRP A 862 -10.41 5.79 5.26
CA TRP A 862 -10.77 6.16 3.88
C TRP A 862 -9.69 6.76 2.97
N PRO A 863 -9.65 6.37 1.67
CA PRO A 863 -8.68 6.85 0.69
C PRO A 863 -8.98 8.27 0.21
N GLY A 864 -7.97 8.91 -0.37
CA GLY A 864 -8.10 10.23 -1.00
C GLY A 864 -8.46 11.33 -0.02
N GLN A 865 -7.90 11.28 1.19
CA GLN A 865 -8.21 12.22 2.28
C GLN A 865 -7.61 13.59 2.02
N LEU A 866 -8.49 14.58 1.89
CA LEU A 866 -8.14 15.91 1.42
C LEU A 866 -7.30 16.67 2.44
N TRP A 867 -7.67 16.63 3.72
CA TRP A 867 -6.91 17.29 4.78
C TRP A 867 -5.53 16.66 5.04
N HIS A 868 -5.36 15.36 4.77
CA HIS A 868 -4.05 14.71 4.77
C HIS A 868 -3.22 15.25 3.61
N ALA A 869 -3.74 15.22 2.38
CA ALA A 869 -3.05 15.77 1.22
C ALA A 869 -2.67 17.26 1.41
N ALA A 870 -3.58 18.06 1.97
CA ALA A 870 -3.33 19.46 2.31
C ALA A 870 -2.22 19.62 3.36
N GLY A 871 -2.21 18.76 4.40
CA GLY A 871 -1.16 18.73 5.41
C GLY A 871 0.21 18.36 4.86
N PHE A 872 0.28 17.38 3.95
CA PHE A 872 1.54 17.02 3.28
C PHE A 872 2.07 18.17 2.40
N ILE A 873 1.21 18.85 1.65
CA ILE A 873 1.62 20.04 0.89
C ILE A 873 2.14 21.14 1.82
N SER A 874 1.52 21.31 2.99
CA SER A 874 1.96 22.26 4.02
C SER A 874 3.37 21.98 4.57
N TYR A 875 3.89 20.75 4.48
CA TYR A 875 5.30 20.52 4.84
C TYR A 875 6.25 21.34 3.97
N PHE A 876 5.95 21.48 2.68
CA PHE A 876 6.79 22.24 1.76
C PHE A 876 6.56 23.74 1.91
N LEU A 877 5.29 24.17 2.00
CA LEU A 877 4.97 25.60 2.07
C LEU A 877 5.28 26.20 3.44
N LEU A 878 4.83 25.56 4.52
CA LEU A 878 4.91 26.08 5.87
C LEU A 878 6.13 25.58 6.64
N GLY A 879 6.61 24.37 6.34
CA GLY A 879 7.83 23.80 6.93
C GLY A 879 9.09 24.23 6.19
N VAL A 880 9.27 23.74 4.95
CA VAL A 880 10.51 23.90 4.18
C VAL A 880 10.74 25.33 3.73
N LEU A 881 9.74 25.99 3.15
CA LEU A 881 9.84 27.42 2.79
C LEU A 881 9.63 28.34 4.00
N GLY A 882 9.09 27.81 5.11
CA GLY A 882 8.80 28.58 6.31
C GLY A 882 7.84 29.74 6.04
N MET A 883 6.87 29.56 5.14
CA MET A 883 5.94 30.63 4.76
C MET A 883 4.98 30.93 5.92
N GLU A 884 4.92 32.20 6.32
CA GLU A 884 3.95 32.73 7.27
C GLU A 884 3.28 33.95 6.65
N TYR A 885 2.00 34.17 6.96
CA TYR A 885 1.25 35.30 6.42
C TYR A 885 0.28 35.90 7.45
N ASP A 886 0.10 37.20 7.33
CA ASP A 886 -0.75 38.04 8.18
C ASP A 886 -1.47 39.11 7.35
N GLU A 887 -2.07 40.10 8.01
CA GLU A 887 -2.80 41.18 7.34
C GLU A 887 -1.87 42.06 6.48
N GLN A 888 -0.60 42.21 6.89
CA GLN A 888 0.41 43.04 6.24
C GLN A 888 1.10 42.36 5.06
N GLY A 889 1.07 41.04 4.98
CA GLY A 889 1.55 40.28 3.82
C GLY A 889 2.13 38.92 4.21
N ALA A 890 3.17 38.47 3.50
CA ALA A 890 3.81 37.18 3.74
C ALA A 890 5.31 37.32 4.01
N SER A 891 5.84 36.43 4.84
CA SER A 891 7.26 36.26 5.12
C SER A 891 7.68 34.82 4.88
N PHE A 892 8.98 34.61 4.67
CA PHE A 892 9.57 33.30 4.44
C PHE A 892 10.77 33.12 5.35
N ALA A 893 10.87 31.96 5.98
CA ALA A 893 12.02 31.53 6.76
C ALA A 893 12.46 30.12 6.32
N PRO A 894 13.09 29.97 5.14
CA PRO A 894 13.35 28.65 4.59
C PRO A 894 14.30 27.82 5.46
N ALA A 895 13.88 26.57 5.70
CA ALA A 895 14.63 25.54 6.39
C ALA A 895 14.63 24.30 5.48
N VAL A 896 15.64 24.23 4.62
CA VAL A 896 15.69 23.31 3.50
C VAL A 896 16.64 22.15 3.84
N PRO A 897 16.12 20.93 4.05
CA PRO A 897 16.97 19.75 4.22
C PRO A 897 17.84 19.51 2.99
N GLU A 898 18.99 18.86 3.15
CA GLU A 898 19.91 18.60 2.03
C GLU A 898 19.25 17.80 0.89
N MET A 899 18.33 16.88 1.20
CA MET A 899 17.59 16.13 0.18
C MET A 899 16.68 17.01 -0.70
N LEU A 900 16.41 18.26 -0.29
CA LEU A 900 15.62 19.24 -1.04
C LEU A 900 16.48 20.40 -1.54
N ARG A 901 17.81 20.20 -1.60
CA ARG A 901 18.74 21.18 -2.16
C ARG A 901 18.25 21.61 -3.54
N ASP A 902 18.27 22.92 -3.77
CA ASP A 902 17.88 23.53 -5.05
C ASP A 902 16.39 23.35 -5.44
N LEU A 903 15.51 23.18 -4.44
CA LEU A 903 14.05 23.13 -4.59
C LEU A 903 13.52 24.26 -5.47
N LYS A 904 12.61 23.93 -6.39
CA LYS A 904 11.85 24.91 -7.16
C LYS A 904 10.36 24.75 -6.90
N VAL A 905 9.64 25.86 -6.85
CA VAL A 905 8.17 25.89 -6.80
C VAL A 905 7.68 26.81 -7.91
N GLU A 906 6.75 26.34 -8.73
CA GLU A 906 6.16 27.14 -9.81
C GLU A 906 4.71 27.49 -9.49
N ASN A 907 4.29 28.69 -9.90
CA ASN A 907 2.92 29.19 -9.81
C ASN A 907 2.31 29.20 -8.39
N LEU A 908 3.11 29.44 -7.34
CA LEU A 908 2.59 29.61 -5.99
C LEU A 908 1.80 30.92 -5.89
N ARG A 909 0.51 30.84 -5.58
CA ARG A 909 -0.35 32.01 -5.46
C ARG A 909 -0.37 32.53 -4.04
N TYR A 910 -0.32 33.84 -3.88
CA TYR A 910 -0.62 34.49 -2.61
C TYR A 910 -1.31 35.82 -2.90
N ARG A 911 -2.56 35.95 -2.48
CA ARG A 911 -3.44 37.07 -2.85
C ARG A 911 -3.41 37.31 -4.38
N LYS A 912 -2.99 38.50 -4.82
CA LYS A 912 -2.93 38.89 -6.23
C LYS A 912 -1.57 38.57 -6.89
N ALA A 913 -0.59 38.09 -6.13
CA ALA A 913 0.73 37.73 -6.62
C ALA A 913 0.81 36.24 -6.96
N VAL A 914 1.66 35.92 -7.94
CA VAL A 914 2.02 34.56 -8.34
C VAL A 914 3.55 34.47 -8.35
N PHE A 915 4.10 33.49 -7.65
CA PHE A 915 5.54 33.32 -7.49
C PHE A 915 6.04 32.06 -8.18
N ASP A 916 7.12 32.23 -8.94
CA ASP A 916 8.04 31.14 -9.22
C ASP A 916 9.22 31.28 -8.26
N ILE A 917 9.44 30.27 -7.42
CA ILE A 917 10.44 30.25 -6.36
C ILE A 917 11.58 29.32 -6.77
N VAL A 918 12.82 29.77 -6.58
CA VAL A 918 14.02 28.93 -6.66
C VAL A 918 14.85 29.09 -5.40
N VAL A 919 15.11 27.97 -4.73
CA VAL A 919 16.09 27.86 -3.66
C VAL A 919 17.44 27.54 -4.30
N HIS A 920 18.51 28.16 -3.81
CA HIS A 920 19.89 27.86 -4.18
C HIS A 920 20.64 27.41 -2.92
N GLY A 921 20.93 26.12 -2.82
CA GLY A 921 21.54 25.48 -1.65
C GLY A 921 20.54 24.83 -0.68
N TRP A 922 20.98 24.60 0.56
CA TRP A 922 20.21 24.00 1.66
C TRP A 922 20.69 24.59 3.00
N GLY A 923 19.95 24.37 4.09
CA GLY A 923 20.25 24.89 5.41
C GLY A 923 19.09 25.68 6.01
N THR A 924 19.37 26.61 6.92
CA THR A 924 18.36 27.43 7.62
C THR A 924 18.58 28.94 7.48
N ASN A 925 19.62 29.35 6.76
CA ASN A 925 20.00 30.76 6.59
C ASN A 925 19.98 31.12 5.10
N PHE A 926 19.06 32.00 4.72
CA PHE A 926 18.88 32.41 3.32
C PHE A 926 18.72 33.92 3.16
N ALA A 927 19.28 34.45 2.07
CA ALA A 927 18.98 35.78 1.57
C ALA A 927 17.85 35.69 0.52
N MET A 928 16.72 36.38 0.79
CA MET A 928 15.57 36.42 -0.11
C MET A 928 15.65 37.61 -1.08
N HIS A 929 15.44 37.33 -2.36
CA HIS A 929 15.33 38.33 -3.42
C HIS A 929 14.02 38.14 -4.18
N CYS A 930 13.36 39.25 -4.53
CA CYS A 930 12.18 39.27 -5.41
C CYS A 930 12.50 40.14 -6.62
N ASP A 931 12.39 39.58 -7.82
CA ASP A 931 12.73 40.22 -9.09
C ASP A 931 14.14 40.87 -9.06
N GLY A 932 15.10 40.16 -8.44
CA GLY A 932 16.49 40.59 -8.28
C GLY A 932 16.74 41.61 -7.16
N GLN A 933 15.71 42.03 -6.41
CA GLN A 933 15.86 42.97 -5.29
C GLN A 933 15.79 42.25 -3.95
N ALA A 934 16.76 42.51 -3.07
CA ALA A 934 16.75 41.96 -1.72
C ALA A 934 15.54 42.49 -0.93
N ILE A 935 14.72 41.59 -0.41
CA ILE A 935 13.53 41.90 0.38
C ILE A 935 13.46 41.02 1.61
N LYS A 936 12.70 41.45 2.63
CA LYS A 936 12.45 40.67 3.86
C LYS A 936 10.99 40.26 4.04
N HIS A 937 10.09 40.87 3.27
CA HIS A 937 8.64 40.71 3.41
C HIS A 937 7.99 40.93 2.05
N ILE A 938 6.95 40.16 1.76
CA ILE A 938 6.08 40.29 0.60
C ILE A 938 4.88 41.16 0.99
N PRO A 939 4.71 42.36 0.42
CA PRO A 939 3.58 43.22 0.72
C PRO A 939 2.23 42.58 0.34
N ALA A 940 1.23 42.83 1.18
CA ALA A 940 -0.17 42.42 0.98
C ALA A 940 -0.79 42.82 -0.36
N ASP A 941 -0.35 43.93 -0.95
CA ASP A 941 -0.88 44.53 -2.18
C ASP A 941 -0.06 44.18 -3.43
N LEU A 942 1.02 43.40 -3.28
CA LEU A 942 1.82 42.92 -4.40
C LEU A 942 0.94 42.09 -5.36
N ALA A 943 1.13 42.31 -6.66
CA ALA A 943 0.29 41.73 -7.68
C ALA A 943 1.06 41.43 -8.96
N GLY A 944 0.63 40.40 -9.68
CA GLY A 944 1.28 39.94 -10.90
C GLY A 944 2.24 38.77 -10.66
N LYS A 945 3.02 38.44 -11.69
CA LYS A 945 3.97 37.33 -11.64
C LYS A 945 5.34 37.84 -11.20
N HIS A 946 5.94 37.16 -10.23
CA HIS A 946 7.21 37.52 -9.62
C HIS A 946 8.14 36.31 -9.53
N TYR A 947 9.44 36.58 -9.53
CA TYR A 947 10.47 35.57 -9.35
C TYR A 947 11.12 35.74 -7.97
N LEU A 948 11.01 34.71 -7.13
CA LEU A 948 11.59 34.69 -5.78
C LEU A 948 12.80 33.76 -5.74
N GLU A 949 13.90 34.27 -5.20
CA GLU A 949 15.14 33.52 -5.06
C GLU A 949 15.61 33.51 -3.62
N PHE A 950 15.92 32.31 -3.11
CA PHE A 950 16.53 32.12 -1.80
C PHE A 950 17.96 31.64 -1.97
N TRP A 951 18.94 32.42 -1.52
CA TRP A 951 20.36 32.05 -1.60
C TRP A 951 20.87 31.63 -0.23
N ALA A 952 21.29 30.37 -0.08
CA ALA A 952 21.88 29.88 1.15
C ALA A 952 23.13 30.71 1.50
N THR A 953 23.21 31.19 2.73
CA THR A 953 24.36 31.94 3.23
C THR A 953 25.19 31.06 4.16
N THR A 954 26.53 31.12 4.00
CA THR A 954 27.50 30.40 4.83
C THR A 954 27.41 30.71 6.31
#